data_AF-A0A4W5MH11-F1
#
_entry.id   AF-A0A4W5MH11-F1
#
_cell.length_a   1.000
_cell.length_b   1.000
_cell.length_c   1.000
_cell.angle_alpha   90.00
_cell.angle_beta   90.00
_cell.angle_gamma   90.00
#
_symmetry.space_group_name_H-M   'P 1'
#
loop_
_entity.id
_entity.type
_entity.pdbx_description
1 polymer ?
#
loop_
_entity_poly.entity_id
_entity_poly.type
_entity_poly.pdbx_seq_one_letter_code
_entity_poly.pdbx_strand_id
1 'polypeptide(L)'
;MPIGPDQVQVGLAQFSNTARLEIELNAYGSKEDLSAALGRLKPRPGQVVNIGAALDFVRTNMLRADKGSRIQQGVPQLLDVRPDRVRIGLMQFAENPKIEFYLNTHNTKQDVLDNLGQLRLMGGSALNTGAAMDYALTNMFQSSTGSRKRQGVQQVLLLITGGPSQDEVKRIADKVAVAGVLTFTVSAGQADEAYLKTVAFVPNLAYHESRFADLNLVSFMLYFSFIATCWVKQWILNIYFFKYNKLWCSLSSFLTAVVGGERDVAFLIDGSDNVRADFPYIRDFIIKVIEPLDIGEDRVRISVVQHSERPAPNFYLNTYKDKAEVLRAVNDLRLSGGRSLNTGMALKFMKDTILSPVHGSRAAQNVPQFLIVLTGGKSKDSVKESAGALKTDGVVPFGVGVKDADPKQIEAISHNPSFAFNVKEFTSVHADAVKRDIVFLLDGSDGTMSGFPALRDFVQSVVDKLSVEENRERVSLVQYADKPEAHFYLNSHKTKDAVIHAISNMRHKGGRSLNTGAALQFVRHYIFTASSGSRRLEGVPQVLILLTSKKSRDDVKGPAVALKDLEIVSIGVGVGDANFRELEMISFQPGFTFQVTEFSELPSIHPQLVAMLKRLSKDTEESVAPVTHGMPDLVGKNFSLDMSITALPKPAYSVPASHSPLQICMQIYINTDN
;
A
#
# COMPACT_ATOMS: atom_id res chain seq x y z
N MET A 1 -18.84 0.10 -24.27
CA MET A 1 -18.19 -1.21 -24.09
C MET A 1 -18.20 -1.93 -25.42
N PRO A 2 -17.05 -2.31 -25.99
CA PRO A 2 -17.01 -3.09 -27.23
C PRO A 2 -17.50 -4.51 -26.95
N ILE A 3 -18.45 -4.99 -27.77
CA ILE A 3 -18.99 -6.34 -27.71
C ILE A 3 -18.36 -7.16 -28.82
N GLY A 4 -18.04 -8.43 -28.57
CA GLY A 4 -17.54 -9.36 -29.59
C GLY A 4 -16.60 -10.43 -29.05
N PRO A 5 -16.18 -11.39 -29.89
CA PRO A 5 -15.46 -12.60 -29.46
C PRO A 5 -14.13 -12.29 -28.75
N ASP A 6 -13.34 -11.37 -29.31
CA ASP A 6 -12.07 -10.94 -28.71
C ASP A 6 -12.25 -9.83 -27.65
N GLN A 7 -13.40 -9.17 -27.65
CA GLN A 7 -13.74 -8.01 -26.81
C GLN A 7 -14.53 -8.44 -25.58
N VAL A 8 -15.58 -7.71 -25.16
CA VAL A 8 -16.45 -8.17 -24.08
C VAL A 8 -17.52 -9.12 -24.64
N GLN A 9 -17.53 -10.32 -24.08
CA GLN A 9 -18.44 -11.39 -24.44
C GLN A 9 -19.65 -11.35 -23.52
N VAL A 10 -20.85 -11.40 -24.07
CA VAL A 10 -22.10 -11.31 -23.30
C VAL A 10 -23.03 -12.43 -23.73
N GLY A 11 -23.32 -13.31 -22.78
CA GLY A 11 -24.37 -14.32 -22.89
C GLY A 11 -25.40 -14.11 -21.80
N LEU A 12 -26.53 -14.79 -21.92
CA LEU A 12 -27.65 -14.70 -20.99
C LEU A 12 -28.30 -16.08 -20.84
N ALA A 13 -28.44 -16.53 -19.61
CA ALA A 13 -29.29 -17.64 -19.24
C ALA A 13 -30.49 -17.10 -18.44
N GLN A 14 -31.66 -17.71 -18.64
CA GLN A 14 -32.90 -17.36 -17.99
C GLN A 14 -33.38 -18.51 -17.11
N PHE A 15 -33.97 -18.17 -15.98
CA PHE A 15 -34.26 -19.11 -14.90
C PHE A 15 -35.68 -18.94 -14.37
N SER A 16 -36.32 -20.05 -14.05
CA SER A 16 -37.42 -20.12 -13.09
C SER A 16 -37.29 -21.44 -12.30
N ASN A 17 -38.25 -22.35 -12.44
CA ASN A 17 -38.16 -23.72 -11.95
C ASN A 17 -37.06 -24.53 -12.70
N THR A 18 -36.72 -24.11 -13.91
CA THR A 18 -35.67 -24.70 -14.75
C THR A 18 -34.76 -23.61 -15.33
N ALA A 19 -33.55 -23.99 -15.70
CA ALA A 19 -32.55 -23.12 -16.31
C ALA A 19 -32.46 -23.33 -17.83
N ARG A 20 -32.23 -22.26 -18.59
CA ARG A 20 -31.99 -22.32 -20.04
C ARG A 20 -31.04 -21.22 -20.51
N LEU A 21 -30.18 -21.54 -21.46
CA LEU A 21 -29.36 -20.57 -22.18
C LEU A 21 -30.21 -19.91 -23.28
N GLU A 22 -30.28 -18.58 -23.29
CA GLU A 22 -31.01 -17.81 -24.32
C GLU A 22 -30.06 -16.99 -25.23
N ILE A 23 -28.86 -16.65 -24.75
CA ILE A 23 -27.80 -15.98 -25.53
C ILE A 23 -26.44 -16.62 -25.18
N GLU A 24 -25.69 -17.09 -26.19
CA GLU A 24 -24.32 -17.62 -26.02
C GLU A 24 -23.28 -16.49 -25.98
N LEU A 25 -22.12 -16.71 -25.37
CA LEU A 25 -21.16 -15.62 -25.06
C LEU A 25 -20.63 -14.86 -26.29
N ASN A 26 -20.60 -15.53 -27.46
CA ASN A 26 -20.18 -14.98 -28.75
C ASN A 26 -21.34 -14.69 -29.72
N ALA A 27 -22.60 -14.73 -29.26
CA ALA A 27 -23.77 -14.63 -30.15
C ALA A 27 -23.93 -13.27 -30.86
N TYR A 28 -23.30 -12.20 -30.35
CA TYR A 28 -23.39 -10.85 -30.89
C TYR A 28 -22.01 -10.17 -30.98
N GLY A 29 -21.80 -9.41 -32.06
CA GLY A 29 -20.56 -8.67 -32.35
C GLY A 29 -20.68 -7.15 -32.24
N SER A 30 -21.82 -6.64 -31.74
CA SER A 30 -22.06 -5.21 -31.52
C SER A 30 -22.90 -5.00 -30.25
N LYS A 31 -22.94 -3.75 -29.75
CA LYS A 31 -23.83 -3.38 -28.64
C LYS A 31 -25.28 -3.30 -29.13
N GLU A 32 -25.47 -2.94 -30.39
CA GLU A 32 -26.73 -2.64 -31.03
C GLU A 32 -27.54 -3.92 -31.25
N ASP A 33 -26.92 -4.97 -31.81
CA ASP A 33 -27.53 -6.29 -31.99
C ASP A 33 -27.87 -6.95 -30.64
N LEU A 34 -26.95 -6.87 -29.67
CA LEU A 34 -27.16 -7.35 -28.31
C LEU A 34 -28.36 -6.63 -27.65
N SER A 35 -28.46 -5.31 -27.81
CA SER A 35 -29.59 -4.53 -27.27
C SER A 35 -30.92 -4.92 -27.94
N ALA A 36 -30.91 -5.14 -29.25
CA ALA A 36 -32.08 -5.59 -30.01
C ALA A 36 -32.50 -7.04 -29.66
N ALA A 37 -31.56 -7.89 -29.23
CA ALA A 37 -31.82 -9.24 -28.73
C ALA A 37 -32.38 -9.22 -27.30
N LEU A 38 -31.77 -8.46 -26.39
CA LEU A 38 -32.24 -8.28 -25.01
C LEU A 38 -33.68 -7.75 -24.97
N GLY A 39 -34.02 -6.79 -25.84
CA GLY A 39 -35.37 -6.24 -25.98
C GLY A 39 -36.45 -7.23 -26.46
N ARG A 40 -36.09 -8.46 -26.85
CA ARG A 40 -37.03 -9.53 -27.24
C ARG A 40 -37.27 -10.56 -26.12
N LEU A 41 -36.53 -10.49 -25.02
CA LEU A 41 -36.66 -11.42 -23.90
C LEU A 41 -37.97 -11.16 -23.14
N LYS A 42 -38.76 -12.23 -22.95
CA LYS A 42 -39.99 -12.19 -22.13
C LYS A 42 -39.70 -12.79 -20.75
N PRO A 43 -40.15 -12.20 -19.63
CA PRO A 43 -40.02 -12.81 -18.32
C PRO A 43 -40.67 -14.21 -18.27
N ARG A 44 -40.00 -15.17 -17.62
CA ARG A 44 -40.55 -16.51 -17.34
C ARG A 44 -41.25 -16.49 -15.98
N PRO A 45 -42.56 -16.77 -15.89
CA PRO A 45 -43.20 -16.96 -14.59
C PRO A 45 -42.71 -18.26 -13.93
N GLY A 46 -42.61 -18.23 -12.60
CA GLY A 46 -42.33 -19.37 -11.74
C GLY A 46 -42.39 -18.94 -10.28
N GLN A 47 -42.86 -19.83 -9.41
CA GLN A 47 -43.06 -19.53 -7.98
C GLN A 47 -41.80 -19.70 -7.12
N VAL A 48 -40.77 -20.36 -7.66
CA VAL A 48 -39.49 -20.63 -6.97
C VAL A 48 -38.34 -20.40 -7.96
N VAL A 49 -37.31 -19.67 -7.53
CA VAL A 49 -36.08 -19.43 -8.30
C VAL A 49 -34.93 -20.14 -7.60
N ASN A 50 -34.48 -21.28 -8.14
CA ASN A 50 -33.33 -21.99 -7.59
C ASN A 50 -32.02 -21.40 -8.15
N ILE A 51 -31.47 -20.42 -7.44
CA ILE A 51 -30.24 -19.71 -7.83
C ILE A 51 -29.02 -20.66 -7.85
N GLY A 52 -28.98 -21.68 -6.99
CA GLY A 52 -27.91 -22.68 -7.01
C GLY A 52 -27.90 -23.50 -8.32
N ALA A 53 -29.06 -24.02 -8.71
CA ALA A 53 -29.21 -24.73 -9.99
C ALA A 53 -29.00 -23.80 -11.20
N ALA A 54 -29.35 -22.52 -11.11
CA ALA A 54 -29.08 -21.51 -12.11
C ALA A 54 -27.56 -21.30 -12.32
N LEU A 55 -26.81 -21.15 -11.22
CA LEU A 55 -25.36 -20.94 -11.25
C LEU A 55 -24.60 -22.19 -11.73
N ASP A 56 -25.00 -23.39 -11.31
CA ASP A 56 -24.38 -24.61 -11.84
C ASP A 56 -24.73 -24.86 -13.31
N PHE A 57 -25.95 -24.54 -13.76
CA PHE A 57 -26.28 -24.54 -15.19
C PHE A 57 -25.37 -23.59 -15.98
N VAL A 58 -25.11 -22.38 -15.48
CA VAL A 58 -24.15 -21.45 -16.11
C VAL A 58 -22.74 -22.05 -16.14
N ARG A 59 -22.27 -22.63 -15.04
CA ARG A 59 -20.96 -23.30 -14.97
C ARG A 59 -20.81 -24.44 -15.97
N THR A 60 -21.84 -25.29 -16.09
CA THR A 60 -21.78 -26.56 -16.84
C THR A 60 -22.22 -26.45 -18.30
N ASN A 61 -23.10 -25.50 -18.65
CA ASN A 61 -23.69 -25.38 -19.99
C ASN A 61 -23.32 -24.09 -20.72
N MET A 62 -22.94 -23.01 -20.02
CA MET A 62 -22.69 -21.69 -20.61
C MET A 62 -21.22 -21.29 -20.63
N LEU A 63 -20.47 -21.58 -19.56
CA LEU A 63 -19.04 -21.24 -19.44
C LEU A 63 -18.10 -22.24 -20.15
N ARG A 64 -18.58 -22.93 -21.18
CA ARG A 64 -17.81 -23.90 -21.99
C ARG A 64 -17.14 -23.25 -23.20
N ALA A 65 -16.00 -23.80 -23.66
CA ALA A 65 -15.24 -23.26 -24.79
C ALA A 65 -16.05 -23.26 -26.11
N ASP A 66 -16.85 -24.29 -26.36
CA ASP A 66 -17.79 -24.42 -27.50
C ASP A 66 -18.99 -23.46 -27.42
N LYS A 67 -19.12 -22.70 -26.33
CA LYS A 67 -20.08 -21.60 -26.13
C LYS A 67 -19.43 -20.22 -26.12
N GLY A 68 -18.18 -20.15 -26.58
CA GLY A 68 -17.36 -18.94 -26.63
C GLY A 68 -16.58 -18.65 -25.34
N SER A 69 -16.72 -19.45 -24.29
CA SER A 69 -16.08 -19.15 -23.00
C SER A 69 -14.56 -19.23 -23.06
N ARG A 70 -13.91 -18.08 -22.91
CA ARG A 70 -12.45 -17.96 -22.78
C ARG A 70 -11.94 -18.24 -21.36
N ILE A 71 -12.76 -18.83 -20.47
CA ILE A 71 -12.41 -19.07 -19.05
C ILE A 71 -11.17 -19.96 -18.86
N GLN A 72 -10.87 -20.83 -19.83
CA GLN A 72 -9.65 -21.66 -19.85
C GLN A 72 -8.44 -20.95 -20.48
N GLN A 73 -8.63 -19.80 -21.15
CA GLN A 73 -7.58 -19.03 -21.83
C GLN A 73 -6.95 -17.94 -20.93
N GLY A 74 -7.03 -18.10 -19.60
CA GLY A 74 -6.42 -17.16 -18.65
C GLY A 74 -7.18 -15.84 -18.43
N VAL A 75 -8.45 -15.75 -18.84
CA VAL A 75 -9.32 -14.59 -18.50
C VAL A 75 -9.32 -14.38 -16.98
N PRO A 76 -9.06 -13.16 -16.45
CA PRO A 76 -8.89 -12.94 -15.02
C PRO A 76 -10.10 -13.37 -14.18
N GLN A 77 -9.91 -14.39 -13.34
CA GLN A 77 -10.89 -14.76 -12.31
C GLN A 77 -10.68 -13.93 -11.04
N LEU A 78 -11.79 -13.50 -10.44
CA LEU A 78 -11.85 -12.61 -9.25
C LEU A 78 -11.28 -13.20 -7.95
N LEU A 79 -10.93 -14.49 -7.91
CA LEU A 79 -10.27 -15.12 -6.78
C LEU A 79 -9.27 -16.17 -7.30
N ASP A 80 -8.00 -15.80 -7.36
CA ASP A 80 -6.89 -16.58 -7.96
C ASP A 80 -6.07 -17.29 -6.88
N VAL A 81 -6.58 -18.43 -6.41
CA VAL A 81 -5.95 -19.25 -5.34
C VAL A 81 -4.70 -19.93 -5.86
N ARG A 82 -3.54 -19.47 -5.36
CA ARG A 82 -2.19 -19.92 -5.70
C ARG A 82 -1.21 -19.60 -4.55
N PRO A 83 -0.09 -20.33 -4.38
CA PRO A 83 0.90 -20.02 -3.34
C PRO A 83 1.54 -18.63 -3.58
N ASP A 84 1.86 -18.34 -4.83
CA ASP A 84 1.37 -17.19 -5.60
C ASP A 84 0.70 -16.01 -4.88
N ARG A 85 -0.64 -16.07 -4.83
CA ARG A 85 -1.57 -14.93 -4.99
C ARG A 85 -2.61 -14.85 -3.88
N VAL A 86 -3.69 -15.63 -3.95
CA VAL A 86 -4.63 -15.81 -2.85
C VAL A 86 -4.26 -17.10 -2.12
N ARG A 87 -4.01 -17.01 -0.81
CA ARG A 87 -3.82 -18.18 0.06
C ARG A 87 -5.04 -18.34 0.96
N ILE A 88 -5.61 -19.54 1.00
CA ILE A 88 -6.82 -19.88 1.76
C ILE A 88 -6.48 -21.04 2.70
N GLY A 89 -6.88 -20.89 3.96
CA GLY A 89 -6.90 -21.95 4.97
C GLY A 89 -8.34 -22.17 5.43
N LEU A 90 -8.59 -23.21 6.22
CA LEU A 90 -9.90 -23.47 6.80
C LEU A 90 -9.77 -24.05 8.20
N MET A 91 -10.65 -23.60 9.08
CA MET A 91 -10.76 -24.10 10.44
C MET A 91 -12.25 -24.15 10.81
N GLN A 92 -12.71 -25.33 11.24
CA GLN A 92 -14.00 -25.48 11.91
C GLN A 92 -13.82 -25.19 13.41
N PHE A 93 -14.90 -24.81 14.08
CA PHE A 93 -14.92 -24.66 15.53
C PHE A 93 -16.32 -24.85 16.09
N ALA A 94 -16.37 -25.38 17.31
CA ALA A 94 -17.55 -25.36 18.18
C ALA A 94 -17.02 -25.18 19.61
N GLU A 95 -17.02 -26.24 20.41
CA GLU A 95 -16.43 -26.28 21.74
C GLU A 95 -14.89 -26.24 21.69
N ASN A 96 -14.31 -26.85 20.64
CA ASN A 96 -12.88 -26.83 20.32
C ASN A 96 -12.68 -26.41 18.85
N PRO A 97 -11.58 -25.71 18.51
CA PRO A 97 -11.20 -25.42 17.14
C PRO A 97 -10.41 -26.57 16.49
N LYS A 98 -10.62 -26.79 15.19
CA LYS A 98 -9.88 -27.75 14.36
C LYS A 98 -9.52 -27.13 13.03
N ILE A 99 -8.22 -27.13 12.68
CA ILE A 99 -7.78 -26.76 11.34
C ILE A 99 -8.01 -27.93 10.40
N GLU A 100 -8.72 -27.67 9.30
CA GLU A 100 -8.92 -28.63 8.20
C GLU A 100 -7.76 -28.55 7.21
N PHE A 101 -7.33 -27.33 6.86
CA PHE A 101 -6.15 -27.08 6.04
C PHE A 101 -5.56 -25.70 6.29
N TYR A 102 -4.24 -25.55 6.13
CA TYR A 102 -3.50 -24.31 6.37
C TYR A 102 -3.44 -23.42 5.12
N LEU A 103 -3.02 -22.15 5.29
CA LEU A 103 -2.89 -21.16 4.19
C LEU A 103 -1.93 -21.60 3.06
N ASN A 104 -1.08 -22.61 3.30
CA ASN A 104 -0.16 -23.19 2.31
C ASN A 104 -0.49 -24.64 1.90
N THR A 105 -1.63 -25.22 2.33
CA THR A 105 -1.99 -26.60 1.99
C THR A 105 -2.51 -26.74 0.56
N HIS A 106 -3.24 -25.74 0.05
CA HIS A 106 -3.86 -25.78 -1.28
C HIS A 106 -3.28 -24.71 -2.21
N ASN A 107 -3.09 -25.09 -3.47
CA ASN A 107 -2.37 -24.31 -4.47
C ASN A 107 -3.22 -23.97 -5.70
N THR A 108 -4.45 -24.50 -5.78
CA THR A 108 -5.48 -24.10 -6.75
C THR A 108 -6.81 -23.83 -6.05
N LYS A 109 -7.70 -23.14 -6.76
CA LYS A 109 -9.10 -22.93 -6.34
C LYS A 109 -9.89 -24.24 -6.30
N GLN A 110 -9.50 -25.24 -7.09
CA GLN A 110 -10.21 -26.52 -7.14
C GLN A 110 -9.90 -27.37 -5.90
N ASP A 111 -8.63 -27.48 -5.48
CA ASP A 111 -8.27 -28.25 -4.28
C ASP A 111 -9.03 -27.77 -3.03
N VAL A 112 -9.21 -26.44 -2.90
CA VAL A 112 -10.00 -25.81 -1.84
C VAL A 112 -11.49 -26.20 -1.93
N LEU A 113 -12.08 -26.16 -3.13
CA LEU A 113 -13.48 -26.53 -3.34
C LEU A 113 -13.73 -28.04 -3.11
N ASP A 114 -12.78 -28.89 -3.50
CA ASP A 114 -12.86 -30.33 -3.31
C ASP A 114 -12.76 -30.71 -1.83
N ASN A 115 -11.94 -29.99 -1.04
CA ASN A 115 -11.87 -30.18 0.41
C ASN A 115 -13.12 -29.61 1.12
N LEU A 116 -13.62 -28.44 0.70
CA LEU A 116 -14.91 -27.90 1.18
C LEU A 116 -16.07 -28.90 0.93
N GLY A 117 -16.07 -29.58 -0.22
CA GLY A 117 -17.07 -30.61 -0.56
C GLY A 117 -16.93 -31.94 0.20
N GLN A 118 -15.84 -32.15 0.95
CA GLN A 118 -15.59 -33.34 1.76
C GLN A 118 -15.73 -33.10 3.27
N LEU A 119 -16.06 -31.87 3.69
CA LEU A 119 -16.20 -31.53 5.10
C LEU A 119 -17.25 -32.38 5.81
N ARG A 120 -16.94 -32.69 7.06
CA ARG A 120 -17.88 -33.22 8.03
C ARG A 120 -17.95 -32.25 9.20
N LEU A 121 -19.17 -31.90 9.60
CA LEU A 121 -19.44 -31.04 10.74
C LEU A 121 -18.74 -31.63 11.98
N MET A 122 -18.06 -30.80 12.77
CA MET A 122 -17.42 -31.28 14.00
C MET A 122 -18.44 -31.72 15.06
N GLY A 123 -19.54 -30.96 15.19
CA GLY A 123 -20.40 -30.99 16.37
C GLY A 123 -19.71 -30.39 17.61
N GLY A 124 -20.50 -30.17 18.66
CA GLY A 124 -20.04 -29.69 19.96
C GLY A 124 -21.22 -29.54 20.93
N SER A 125 -20.93 -29.26 22.21
CA SER A 125 -21.95 -28.89 23.20
C SER A 125 -21.96 -27.40 23.54
N ALA A 126 -20.90 -26.69 23.14
CA ALA A 126 -20.66 -25.27 23.37
C ALA A 126 -20.08 -24.60 22.12
N LEU A 127 -20.05 -23.26 22.12
CA LEU A 127 -19.56 -22.43 21.02
C LEU A 127 -18.54 -21.42 21.54
N ASN A 128 -17.26 -21.72 21.33
CA ASN A 128 -16.11 -21.00 21.91
C ASN A 128 -15.38 -20.20 20.81
N THR A 129 -16.03 -19.11 20.39
CA THR A 129 -15.56 -18.25 19.29
C THR A 129 -14.28 -17.49 19.63
N GLY A 130 -14.10 -17.05 20.88
CA GLY A 130 -12.87 -16.41 21.35
C GLY A 130 -11.68 -17.36 21.30
N ALA A 131 -11.84 -18.58 21.82
CA ALA A 131 -10.83 -19.64 21.74
C ALA A 131 -10.49 -19.99 20.28
N ALA A 132 -11.49 -20.05 19.40
CA ALA A 132 -11.29 -20.27 17.96
C ALA A 132 -10.49 -19.13 17.31
N MET A 133 -10.83 -17.86 17.59
CA MET A 133 -10.08 -16.71 17.07
C MET A 133 -8.62 -16.69 17.56
N ASP A 134 -8.35 -17.04 18.81
CA ASP A 134 -6.99 -17.07 19.35
C ASP A 134 -6.18 -18.25 18.81
N TYR A 135 -6.83 -19.39 18.58
CA TYR A 135 -6.22 -20.56 17.94
C TYR A 135 -5.89 -20.27 16.47
N ALA A 136 -6.76 -19.54 15.75
CA ALA A 136 -6.47 -19.08 14.39
C ALA A 136 -5.27 -18.11 14.37
N LEU A 137 -5.24 -17.13 15.29
CA LEU A 137 -4.10 -16.22 15.44
C LEU A 137 -2.79 -16.95 15.74
N THR A 138 -2.84 -17.96 16.61
CA THR A 138 -1.66 -18.68 17.08
C THR A 138 -1.17 -19.72 16.07
N ASN A 139 -2.05 -20.38 15.31
CA ASN A 139 -1.70 -21.52 14.46
C ASN A 139 -1.92 -21.28 12.95
N MET A 140 -3.01 -20.62 12.54
CA MET A 140 -3.29 -20.34 11.11
C MET A 140 -2.42 -19.20 10.57
N PHE A 141 -2.26 -18.11 11.32
CA PHE A 141 -1.54 -16.91 10.88
C PHE A 141 -0.02 -16.95 11.11
N GLN A 142 0.60 -18.13 11.07
CA GLN A 142 2.05 -18.30 11.16
C GLN A 142 2.72 -18.46 9.79
N SER A 143 3.98 -18.07 9.66
CA SER A 143 4.70 -18.18 8.39
C SER A 143 5.03 -19.62 8.00
N SER A 144 5.12 -20.54 8.96
CA SER A 144 5.21 -22.00 8.74
C SER A 144 3.94 -22.57 8.10
N THR A 145 2.78 -22.03 8.47
CA THR A 145 1.45 -22.44 8.00
C THR A 145 0.93 -21.58 6.85
N GLY A 146 1.83 -20.82 6.20
CA GLY A 146 1.57 -20.12 4.95
C GLY A 146 1.27 -18.63 5.07
N SER A 147 1.19 -18.05 6.27
CA SER A 147 0.96 -16.62 6.44
C SER A 147 2.09 -15.77 5.89
N ARG A 148 1.70 -14.80 5.06
CA ARG A 148 2.58 -13.80 4.44
C ARG A 148 2.53 -12.44 5.15
N LYS A 149 2.09 -12.40 6.41
CA LYS A 149 2.09 -11.18 7.25
C LYS A 149 3.47 -10.48 7.28
N ARG A 150 4.56 -11.25 7.36
CA ARG A 150 5.95 -10.74 7.31
C ARG A 150 6.40 -10.22 5.94
N GLN A 151 5.58 -10.38 4.90
CA GLN A 151 5.82 -9.95 3.52
C GLN A 151 4.85 -8.81 3.13
N GLY A 152 4.28 -8.09 4.10
CA GLY A 152 3.32 -6.99 3.89
C GLY A 152 1.92 -7.41 3.43
N VAL A 153 1.70 -8.69 3.10
CA VAL A 153 0.41 -9.18 2.59
C VAL A 153 -0.67 -9.09 3.68
N GLN A 154 -1.79 -8.45 3.36
CA GLN A 154 -2.92 -8.33 4.29
C GLN A 154 -3.46 -9.72 4.69
N GLN A 155 -3.63 -9.93 5.99
CA GLN A 155 -4.26 -11.12 6.56
C GLN A 155 -5.74 -10.83 6.83
N VAL A 156 -6.63 -11.77 6.52
CA VAL A 156 -8.08 -11.60 6.71
C VAL A 156 -8.65 -12.83 7.39
N LEU A 157 -9.51 -12.61 8.38
CA LEU A 157 -10.25 -13.61 9.13
C LEU A 157 -11.75 -13.39 8.84
N LEU A 158 -12.39 -14.34 8.15
CA LEU A 158 -13.85 -14.31 7.92
C LEU A 158 -14.53 -15.26 8.92
N LEU A 159 -14.74 -14.78 10.14
CA LEU A 159 -15.49 -15.53 11.15
C LEU A 159 -16.94 -15.70 10.66
N ILE A 160 -17.47 -16.93 10.68
CA ILE A 160 -18.88 -17.21 10.41
C ILE A 160 -19.48 -17.95 11.62
N THR A 161 -20.64 -17.50 12.13
CA THR A 161 -21.24 -18.08 13.36
C THR A 161 -22.78 -18.08 13.39
N GLY A 162 -23.40 -19.14 13.95
CA GLY A 162 -24.87 -19.32 14.03
C GLY A 162 -25.50 -19.01 15.38
N GLY A 163 -24.69 -18.80 16.42
CA GLY A 163 -25.14 -18.63 17.80
C GLY A 163 -24.26 -17.68 18.61
N PRO A 164 -24.69 -17.32 19.83
CA PRO A 164 -23.90 -16.52 20.75
C PRO A 164 -22.72 -17.34 21.30
N SER A 165 -21.58 -16.68 21.53
CA SER A 165 -20.42 -17.33 22.10
C SER A 165 -20.55 -17.54 23.60
N GLN A 166 -19.94 -18.60 24.12
CA GLN A 166 -19.87 -18.90 25.56
C GLN A 166 -18.59 -18.36 26.22
N ASP A 167 -17.75 -17.64 25.47
CA ASP A 167 -16.43 -17.13 25.88
C ASP A 167 -16.18 -15.65 25.51
N GLU A 168 -15.07 -15.07 26.00
CA GLU A 168 -14.74 -13.65 25.84
C GLU A 168 -14.20 -13.33 24.42
N VAL A 169 -15.10 -13.23 23.43
CA VAL A 169 -14.70 -13.01 22.02
C VAL A 169 -14.04 -11.65 21.79
N LYS A 170 -14.63 -10.56 22.30
CA LYS A 170 -14.20 -9.19 21.97
C LYS A 170 -12.72 -8.92 22.26
N ARG A 171 -12.23 -9.32 23.43
CA ARG A 171 -10.82 -9.13 23.82
C ARG A 171 -9.85 -9.90 22.92
N ILE A 172 -10.28 -11.04 22.38
CA ILE A 172 -9.51 -11.79 21.38
C ILE A 172 -9.61 -11.09 20.02
N ALA A 173 -10.75 -10.52 19.65
CA ALA A 173 -10.88 -9.69 18.45
C ALA A 173 -9.93 -8.48 18.49
N ASP A 174 -9.82 -7.79 19.63
CA ASP A 174 -8.82 -6.74 19.85
C ASP A 174 -7.39 -7.26 19.65
N LYS A 175 -7.04 -8.44 20.21
CA LYS A 175 -5.74 -9.11 20.05
C LYS A 175 -5.44 -9.47 18.57
N VAL A 176 -6.44 -9.93 17.83
CA VAL A 176 -6.39 -10.27 16.39
C VAL A 176 -6.21 -9.01 15.53
N ALA A 177 -6.91 -7.92 15.85
CA ALA A 177 -6.80 -6.64 15.17
C ALA A 177 -5.43 -5.97 15.42
N VAL A 178 -4.92 -6.00 16.66
CA VAL A 178 -3.55 -5.57 17.00
C VAL A 178 -2.50 -6.43 16.28
N ALA A 179 -2.79 -7.71 16.04
CA ALA A 179 -1.97 -8.56 15.18
C ALA A 179 -2.10 -8.27 13.66
N GLY A 180 -2.81 -7.21 13.26
CA GLY A 180 -2.89 -6.74 11.87
C GLY A 180 -3.78 -7.59 10.95
N VAL A 181 -4.59 -8.48 11.51
CA VAL A 181 -5.57 -9.29 10.79
C VAL A 181 -6.89 -8.53 10.73
N LEU A 182 -7.50 -8.44 9.54
CA LEU A 182 -8.82 -7.83 9.37
C LEU A 182 -9.90 -8.88 9.67
N THR A 183 -10.65 -8.70 10.75
CA THR A 183 -11.81 -9.54 11.08
C THR A 183 -13.05 -9.05 10.35
N PHE A 184 -13.66 -9.93 9.57
CA PHE A 184 -15.03 -9.83 9.09
C PHE A 184 -15.85 -10.82 9.91
N THR A 185 -17.10 -10.50 10.23
CA THR A 185 -18.02 -11.46 10.87
C THR A 185 -19.26 -11.65 10.00
N VAL A 186 -19.61 -12.88 9.72
CA VAL A 186 -20.87 -13.26 9.09
C VAL A 186 -21.64 -14.07 10.11
N SER A 187 -22.95 -13.85 10.19
CA SER A 187 -23.73 -14.52 11.21
C SER A 187 -25.14 -14.84 10.74
N ALA A 188 -25.70 -15.89 11.35
CA ALA A 188 -27.03 -16.37 11.07
C ALA A 188 -27.78 -16.70 12.35
N GLY A 189 -29.11 -16.80 12.27
CA GLY A 189 -29.92 -17.51 13.26
C GLY A 189 -30.00 -16.83 14.62
N GLN A 190 -29.25 -17.32 15.62
CA GLN A 190 -29.31 -16.84 17.01
C GLN A 190 -28.04 -16.11 17.44
N ALA A 191 -27.10 -15.87 16.53
CA ALA A 191 -25.93 -15.06 16.78
C ALA A 191 -26.28 -13.59 17.05
N ASP A 192 -25.67 -12.99 18.08
CA ASP A 192 -25.87 -11.58 18.44
C ASP A 192 -25.16 -10.64 17.44
N GLU A 193 -25.94 -10.03 16.55
CA GLU A 193 -25.49 -9.03 15.58
C GLU A 193 -24.80 -7.82 16.25
N ALA A 194 -25.35 -7.32 17.36
CA ALA A 194 -24.84 -6.14 18.04
C ALA A 194 -23.50 -6.42 18.71
N TYR A 195 -23.34 -7.62 19.30
CA TYR A 195 -22.05 -8.08 19.82
C TYR A 195 -21.03 -8.32 18.70
N LEU A 196 -21.42 -8.96 17.60
CA LEU A 196 -20.51 -9.25 16.49
C LEU A 196 -20.07 -8.00 15.71
N LYS A 197 -20.89 -6.93 15.70
CA LYS A 197 -20.47 -5.58 15.30
C LYS A 197 -19.31 -5.01 16.13
N THR A 198 -19.04 -5.55 17.32
CA THR A 198 -17.85 -5.22 18.14
C THR A 198 -16.69 -6.23 18.00
N VAL A 199 -16.88 -7.32 17.26
CA VAL A 199 -15.89 -8.37 16.96
C VAL A 199 -15.31 -8.20 15.55
N ALA A 200 -16.10 -7.68 14.61
CA ALA A 200 -15.61 -7.24 13.30
C ALA A 200 -14.65 -6.03 13.45
N PHE A 201 -13.69 -5.92 12.52
CA PHE A 201 -12.67 -4.87 12.52
C PHE A 201 -13.25 -3.44 12.43
N VAL A 202 -14.42 -3.30 11.80
CA VAL A 202 -15.36 -2.18 11.96
C VAL A 202 -16.79 -2.73 11.91
N PRO A 203 -17.79 -2.07 12.52
CA PRO A 203 -19.18 -2.58 12.53
C PRO A 203 -19.77 -2.90 11.16
N ASN A 204 -19.38 -2.17 10.11
CA ASN A 204 -19.87 -2.38 8.75
C ASN A 204 -19.19 -3.57 8.02
N LEU A 205 -18.34 -4.34 8.72
CA LEU A 205 -17.85 -5.66 8.30
C LEU A 205 -18.50 -6.81 9.10
N ALA A 206 -19.49 -6.50 9.93
CA ALA A 206 -20.38 -7.48 10.53
C ALA A 206 -21.67 -7.60 9.71
N TYR A 207 -21.96 -8.83 9.29
CA TYR A 207 -23.17 -9.21 8.57
C TYR A 207 -23.98 -10.17 9.43
N HIS A 208 -25.29 -10.03 9.39
CA HIS A 208 -26.23 -10.89 10.07
C HIS A 208 -27.45 -11.15 9.19
N GLU A 209 -27.90 -12.41 9.15
CA GLU A 209 -29.14 -12.82 8.52
C GLU A 209 -29.98 -13.61 9.52
N SER A 210 -31.30 -13.43 9.48
CA SER A 210 -32.19 -14.13 10.41
C SER A 210 -32.19 -15.67 10.22
N ARG A 211 -31.65 -16.19 9.10
CA ARG A 211 -31.61 -17.61 8.76
C ARG A 211 -30.36 -17.95 7.95
N PHE A 212 -29.79 -19.14 8.17
CA PHE A 212 -28.63 -19.63 7.42
C PHE A 212 -28.85 -19.72 5.90
N ALA A 213 -30.09 -19.99 5.46
CA ALA A 213 -30.45 -20.05 4.04
C ALA A 213 -30.19 -18.73 3.29
N ASP A 214 -30.30 -17.61 3.99
CA ASP A 214 -30.26 -16.27 3.40
C ASP A 214 -28.82 -15.70 3.30
N LEU A 215 -27.81 -16.39 3.87
CA LEU A 215 -26.38 -16.06 3.73
C LEU A 215 -25.88 -16.03 2.28
N ASN A 216 -26.62 -16.64 1.35
CA ASN A 216 -26.38 -16.54 -0.09
C ASN A 216 -26.49 -15.09 -0.61
N LEU A 217 -27.31 -14.24 0.03
CA LEU A 217 -27.46 -12.82 -0.29
C LEU A 217 -26.22 -12.03 0.16
N VAL A 218 -25.75 -12.32 1.39
CA VAL A 218 -24.57 -11.72 2.02
C VAL A 218 -23.30 -11.93 1.19
N SER A 219 -23.23 -13.00 0.40
CA SER A 219 -22.06 -13.31 -0.47
C SER A 219 -21.72 -12.18 -1.45
N PHE A 220 -22.72 -11.42 -1.93
CA PHE A 220 -22.49 -10.25 -2.80
C PHE A 220 -21.96 -9.04 -2.00
N MET A 221 -22.51 -8.81 -0.80
CA MET A 221 -22.09 -7.70 0.08
C MET A 221 -20.69 -7.92 0.67
N LEU A 222 -20.38 -9.15 1.04
CA LEU A 222 -19.03 -9.58 1.41
C LEU A 222 -18.05 -9.34 0.27
N TYR A 223 -18.37 -9.79 -0.94
CA TYR A 223 -17.52 -9.55 -2.11
C TYR A 223 -17.23 -8.05 -2.32
N PHE A 224 -18.25 -7.19 -2.23
CA PHE A 224 -18.08 -5.74 -2.36
C PHE A 224 -17.30 -5.10 -1.19
N SER A 225 -17.54 -5.46 0.07
CA SER A 225 -16.81 -4.89 1.21
C SER A 225 -15.41 -5.48 1.44
N PHE A 226 -15.19 -6.74 1.06
CA PHE A 226 -13.88 -7.37 1.03
C PHE A 226 -12.97 -6.66 0.03
N ILE A 227 -13.53 -6.33 -1.15
CA ILE A 227 -12.92 -5.37 -2.06
C ILE A 227 -12.79 -4.01 -1.35
N ALA A 228 -13.86 -3.35 -0.93
CA ALA A 228 -13.84 -1.96 -0.46
C ALA A 228 -12.92 -1.70 0.74
N THR A 229 -12.72 -2.63 1.67
CA THR A 229 -11.89 -2.43 2.87
C THR A 229 -10.44 -2.86 2.70
N CYS A 230 -10.17 -3.91 1.91
CA CYS A 230 -8.83 -4.07 1.34
C CYS A 230 -8.46 -2.84 0.49
N TRP A 231 -9.43 -2.29 -0.24
CA TRP A 231 -9.29 -1.06 -1.00
C TRP A 231 -9.11 0.17 -0.11
N VAL A 232 -9.75 0.34 1.05
CA VAL A 232 -9.48 1.52 1.92
C VAL A 232 -8.04 1.50 2.44
N LYS A 233 -7.51 0.33 2.82
CA LYS A 233 -6.08 0.21 3.16
C LYS A 233 -5.20 0.49 1.94
N GLN A 234 -5.57 -0.07 0.79
CA GLN A 234 -4.97 0.23 -0.51
C GLN A 234 -5.28 1.66 -1.01
N TRP A 235 -6.14 2.46 -0.38
CA TRP A 235 -6.54 3.81 -0.80
C TRP A 235 -5.68 4.83 -0.08
N ILE A 236 -5.45 4.60 1.21
CA ILE A 236 -4.38 5.27 1.96
C ILE A 236 -3.01 4.95 1.33
N LEU A 237 -2.76 3.70 0.87
CA LEU A 237 -1.57 3.40 0.07
C LEU A 237 -1.62 3.92 -1.39
N ASN A 238 -2.77 3.99 -2.05
CA ASN A 238 -2.87 4.49 -3.43
C ASN A 238 -2.80 6.01 -3.51
N ILE A 239 -3.09 6.75 -2.44
CA ILE A 239 -2.78 8.19 -2.34
C ILE A 239 -1.27 8.43 -2.47
N TYR A 240 -0.43 7.46 -2.09
CA TYR A 240 0.99 7.40 -2.44
C TYR A 240 1.19 6.83 -3.86
N PHE A 241 0.62 5.66 -4.17
CA PHE A 241 0.94 4.89 -5.39
C PHE A 241 0.39 5.45 -6.73
N PHE A 242 -0.69 6.24 -6.75
CA PHE A 242 -1.38 6.67 -7.99
C PHE A 242 -0.83 7.96 -8.61
N LYS A 243 0.45 7.93 -9.04
CA LYS A 243 1.03 9.00 -9.88
C LYS A 243 1.50 8.54 -11.28
N TYR A 244 1.15 7.31 -11.67
CA TYR A 244 1.74 6.63 -12.84
C TYR A 244 0.76 5.97 -13.83
N ASN A 245 -0.27 6.69 -14.31
CA ASN A 245 -0.68 6.56 -15.74
C ASN A 245 -1.69 7.62 -16.23
N LYS A 246 -1.45 8.16 -17.44
CA LYS A 246 -2.36 9.14 -18.09
C LYS A 246 -3.60 8.50 -18.75
N LEU A 247 -3.63 7.18 -18.88
CA LEU A 247 -4.73 6.41 -19.48
C LEU A 247 -5.96 6.23 -18.57
N TRP A 248 -5.85 6.49 -17.27
CA TRP A 248 -6.90 6.16 -16.30
C TRP A 248 -7.88 7.29 -15.97
N CYS A 249 -7.62 8.53 -16.41
CA CYS A 249 -8.55 9.66 -16.19
C CYS A 249 -9.94 9.43 -16.82
N SER A 250 -10.01 8.64 -17.91
CA SER A 250 -11.28 8.25 -18.56
C SER A 250 -12.01 7.08 -17.87
N LEU A 251 -11.35 6.38 -16.94
CA LEU A 251 -11.95 5.29 -16.16
C LEU A 251 -12.34 5.74 -14.75
N SER A 252 -11.63 6.73 -14.19
CA SER A 252 -11.98 7.40 -12.94
C SER A 252 -13.40 7.94 -12.95
N SER A 253 -13.84 8.52 -14.08
CA SER A 253 -15.20 9.02 -14.31
C SER A 253 -16.27 7.93 -14.47
N PHE A 254 -15.88 6.65 -14.49
CA PHE A 254 -16.79 5.50 -14.48
C PHE A 254 -16.81 4.79 -13.12
N LEU A 255 -15.71 4.87 -12.35
CA LEU A 255 -15.57 4.18 -11.06
C LEU A 255 -16.33 4.87 -9.91
N THR A 256 -16.56 6.19 -9.99
CA THR A 256 -17.37 6.96 -9.02
C THR A 256 -18.86 6.57 -9.00
N ALA A 257 -19.35 5.81 -9.97
CA ALA A 257 -20.78 5.55 -10.15
C ALA A 257 -21.32 4.27 -9.47
N VAL A 258 -20.47 3.44 -8.84
CA VAL A 258 -20.83 2.04 -8.48
C VAL A 258 -20.81 1.73 -6.97
N VAL A 259 -20.26 2.63 -6.15
CA VAL A 259 -20.45 2.62 -4.68
C VAL A 259 -20.86 4.04 -4.31
N GLY A 260 -22.02 4.20 -3.64
CA GLY A 260 -22.64 5.51 -3.41
C GLY A 260 -21.63 6.56 -2.92
N GLY A 261 -21.44 7.61 -3.71
CA GLY A 261 -20.35 8.60 -3.56
C GLY A 261 -20.51 9.56 -2.39
N GLU A 262 -21.57 9.40 -1.61
CA GLU A 262 -21.92 10.27 -0.48
C GLU A 262 -21.04 10.01 0.73
N ARG A 263 -20.29 11.01 1.18
CA ARG A 263 -19.50 10.98 2.43
C ARG A 263 -19.53 12.36 3.07
N ASP A 264 -19.49 12.42 4.38
CA ASP A 264 -19.30 13.67 5.11
C ASP A 264 -17.91 13.63 5.77
N VAL A 265 -17.05 14.60 5.43
CA VAL A 265 -15.67 14.69 5.93
C VAL A 265 -15.48 15.99 6.69
N ALA A 266 -15.12 15.90 7.96
CA ALA A 266 -14.81 17.04 8.80
C ALA A 266 -13.31 17.07 9.15
N PHE A 267 -12.70 18.25 9.05
CA PHE A 267 -11.37 18.52 9.57
C PHE A 267 -11.48 19.30 10.88
N LEU A 268 -10.90 18.77 11.96
CA LEU A 268 -10.64 19.50 13.20
C LEU A 268 -9.13 19.75 13.27
N ILE A 269 -8.71 21.01 13.17
CA ILE A 269 -7.30 21.37 13.00
C ILE A 269 -6.81 22.30 14.11
N ASP A 270 -5.52 22.25 14.39
CA ASP A 270 -4.85 23.16 15.31
C ASP A 270 -4.95 24.60 14.80
N GLY A 271 -5.52 25.48 15.62
CA GLY A 271 -5.60 26.92 15.39
C GLY A 271 -4.69 27.73 16.32
N SER A 272 -3.90 27.08 17.17
CA SER A 272 -3.06 27.72 18.19
C SER A 272 -1.81 28.40 17.61
N ASP A 273 -1.24 29.32 18.38
CA ASP A 273 -0.04 30.05 17.99
C ASP A 273 1.21 29.16 17.87
N ASN A 274 1.19 27.94 18.44
CA ASN A 274 2.29 26.98 18.35
C ASN A 274 2.47 26.46 16.91
N VAL A 275 1.39 26.28 16.16
CA VAL A 275 1.45 25.84 14.74
C VAL A 275 1.55 27.01 13.76
N ARG A 276 1.80 28.24 14.22
CA ARG A 276 1.82 29.44 13.37
C ARG A 276 2.83 29.38 12.21
N ALA A 277 3.98 28.73 12.43
CA ALA A 277 4.98 28.48 11.38
C ALA A 277 4.59 27.34 10.41
N ASP A 278 3.70 26.45 10.86
CA ASP A 278 3.32 25.21 10.18
C ASP A 278 1.99 25.32 9.44
N PHE A 279 1.18 26.33 9.76
CA PHE A 279 -0.19 26.49 9.27
C PHE A 279 -0.33 26.49 7.74
N PRO A 280 0.62 27.03 6.93
CA PRO A 280 0.60 26.85 5.48
C PRO A 280 0.61 25.38 5.06
N TYR A 281 1.32 24.51 5.79
CA TYR A 281 1.44 23.09 5.48
C TYR A 281 0.23 22.28 5.99
N ILE A 282 -0.38 22.70 7.10
CA ILE A 282 -1.70 22.22 7.54
C ILE A 282 -2.72 22.46 6.42
N ARG A 283 -2.75 23.66 5.86
CA ARG A 283 -3.61 24.03 4.73
C ARG A 283 -3.31 23.21 3.47
N ASP A 284 -2.03 23.07 3.08
CA ASP A 284 -1.62 22.28 1.93
C ASP A 284 -1.97 20.78 2.08
N PHE A 285 -1.94 20.24 3.30
CA PHE A 285 -2.41 18.89 3.60
C PHE A 285 -3.93 18.76 3.37
N ILE A 286 -4.72 19.69 3.89
CA ILE A 286 -6.19 19.71 3.70
C ILE A 286 -6.52 19.79 2.20
N ILE A 287 -5.82 20.65 1.43
CA ILE A 287 -5.96 20.75 -0.03
C ILE A 287 -5.73 19.39 -0.71
N LYS A 288 -4.63 18.69 -0.38
CA LYS A 288 -4.29 17.38 -0.99
C LYS A 288 -5.28 16.27 -0.65
N VAL A 289 -5.88 16.29 0.54
CA VAL A 289 -6.95 15.34 0.91
C VAL A 289 -8.24 15.65 0.13
N ILE A 290 -8.52 16.92 -0.16
CA ILE A 290 -9.75 17.39 -0.83
C ILE A 290 -9.68 17.26 -2.36
N GLU A 291 -8.51 17.51 -2.96
CA GLU A 291 -8.28 17.50 -4.41
C GLU A 291 -8.80 16.23 -5.15
N PRO A 292 -8.62 14.99 -4.65
CA PRO A 292 -9.14 13.78 -5.32
C PRO A 292 -10.63 13.49 -5.07
N LEU A 293 -11.29 14.12 -4.09
CA LEU A 293 -12.65 13.76 -3.67
C LEU A 293 -13.72 14.26 -4.66
N ASP A 294 -14.79 13.51 -4.89
CA ASP A 294 -15.90 13.96 -5.73
C ASP A 294 -16.89 14.81 -4.89
N ILE A 295 -16.65 16.12 -4.83
CA ILE A 295 -17.34 17.04 -3.92
C ILE A 295 -18.59 17.61 -4.58
N GLY A 296 -19.71 17.53 -3.85
CA GLY A 296 -21.03 17.97 -4.29
C GLY A 296 -22.08 17.69 -3.22
N GLU A 297 -23.23 18.37 -3.30
CA GLU A 297 -24.30 18.25 -2.29
C GLU A 297 -24.73 16.79 -2.05
N ASP A 298 -24.91 16.03 -3.13
CA ASP A 298 -25.29 14.60 -3.10
C ASP A 298 -24.06 13.69 -3.35
N ARG A 299 -22.87 14.16 -2.95
CA ARG A 299 -21.58 13.45 -3.06
C ARG A 299 -20.76 13.69 -1.79
N VAL A 300 -19.47 14.00 -1.88
CA VAL A 300 -18.66 14.33 -0.69
C VAL A 300 -18.95 15.76 -0.22
N ARG A 301 -19.28 15.92 1.07
CA ARG A 301 -19.38 17.20 1.77
C ARG A 301 -18.17 17.40 2.68
N ILE A 302 -17.66 18.63 2.75
CA ILE A 302 -16.46 18.98 3.53
C ILE A 302 -16.79 20.06 4.56
N SER A 303 -16.23 19.95 5.77
CA SER A 303 -16.22 21.01 6.78
C SER A 303 -14.84 21.19 7.39
N VAL A 304 -14.52 22.40 7.85
CA VAL A 304 -13.23 22.72 8.51
C VAL A 304 -13.48 23.55 9.76
N VAL A 305 -12.88 23.13 10.87
CA VAL A 305 -12.91 23.78 12.18
C VAL A 305 -11.50 23.90 12.71
N GLN A 306 -11.10 25.10 13.11
CA GLN A 306 -9.89 25.33 13.90
C GLN A 306 -10.20 25.23 15.38
N HIS A 307 -9.20 24.89 16.22
CA HIS A 307 -9.35 24.96 17.66
C HIS A 307 -8.08 25.36 18.39
N SER A 308 -8.27 26.11 19.47
CA SER A 308 -7.24 26.47 20.46
C SER A 308 -7.87 26.39 21.85
N GLU A 309 -8.00 27.50 22.59
CA GLU A 309 -8.82 27.58 23.80
C GLU A 309 -10.30 27.24 23.53
N ARG A 310 -10.79 27.48 22.31
CA ARG A 310 -12.17 27.20 21.86
C ARG A 310 -12.15 26.70 20.40
N PRO A 311 -13.16 25.91 19.97
CA PRO A 311 -13.37 25.62 18.56
C PRO A 311 -13.94 26.84 17.82
N ALA A 312 -13.50 27.02 16.58
CA ALA A 312 -13.90 28.08 15.66
C ALA A 312 -14.19 27.47 14.27
N PRO A 313 -15.46 27.32 13.85
CA PRO A 313 -15.79 26.77 12.54
C PRO A 313 -15.39 27.77 11.44
N ASN A 314 -14.66 27.29 10.44
CA ASN A 314 -14.40 28.05 9.22
C ASN A 314 -15.52 27.83 8.21
N PHE A 315 -16.02 26.59 8.05
CA PHE A 315 -17.23 26.28 7.29
C PHE A 315 -17.82 24.90 7.67
N TYR A 316 -19.12 24.73 7.42
CA TYR A 316 -19.91 23.53 7.73
C TYR A 316 -20.13 22.64 6.49
N LEU A 317 -20.62 21.41 6.66
CA LEU A 317 -20.80 20.42 5.59
C LEU A 317 -21.79 20.89 4.50
N ASN A 318 -22.69 21.82 4.84
CA ASN A 318 -23.67 22.43 3.93
C ASN A 318 -23.29 23.86 3.46
N THR A 319 -22.07 24.34 3.70
CA THR A 319 -21.68 25.73 3.36
C THR A 319 -21.29 25.92 1.89
N TYR A 320 -20.66 24.92 1.27
CA TYR A 320 -20.18 24.98 -0.12
C TYR A 320 -20.71 23.81 -0.93
N LYS A 321 -21.05 24.05 -2.20
CA LYS A 321 -21.76 23.09 -3.06
C LYS A 321 -20.84 22.42 -4.08
N ASP A 322 -19.64 22.95 -4.32
CA ASP A 322 -18.67 22.37 -5.25
C ASP A 322 -17.20 22.40 -4.75
N LYS A 323 -16.34 21.66 -5.46
CA LYS A 323 -14.90 21.55 -5.14
C LYS A 323 -14.14 22.87 -5.22
N ALA A 324 -14.45 23.73 -6.19
CA ALA A 324 -13.73 24.98 -6.40
C ALA A 324 -14.04 26.01 -5.31
N GLU A 325 -15.27 26.05 -4.80
CA GLU A 325 -15.62 26.79 -3.59
C GLU A 325 -14.85 26.29 -2.37
N VAL A 326 -14.88 24.98 -2.09
CA VAL A 326 -14.17 24.37 -0.95
C VAL A 326 -12.66 24.63 -1.05
N LEU A 327 -12.05 24.43 -2.21
CA LEU A 327 -10.61 24.67 -2.40
C LEU A 327 -10.25 26.15 -2.23
N ARG A 328 -11.12 27.09 -2.65
CA ARG A 328 -10.91 28.53 -2.41
C ARG A 328 -10.97 28.84 -0.91
N ALA A 329 -12.02 28.40 -0.23
CA ALA A 329 -12.21 28.59 1.20
C ALA A 329 -11.06 28.00 2.04
N VAL A 330 -10.52 26.85 1.64
CA VAL A 330 -9.33 26.25 2.26
C VAL A 330 -8.07 27.08 1.98
N ASN A 331 -7.87 27.57 0.75
CA ASN A 331 -6.73 28.44 0.43
C ASN A 331 -6.75 29.75 1.25
N ASP A 332 -7.94 30.32 1.46
CA ASP A 332 -8.14 31.57 2.21
C ASP A 332 -8.12 31.40 3.74
N LEU A 333 -7.93 30.18 4.26
CA LEU A 333 -7.80 29.92 5.70
C LEU A 333 -6.67 30.73 6.32
N ARG A 334 -6.96 31.32 7.49
CA ARG A 334 -6.01 32.00 8.36
C ARG A 334 -6.03 31.36 9.74
N LEU A 335 -4.87 31.35 10.40
CA LEU A 335 -4.73 30.87 11.77
C LEU A 335 -5.61 31.69 12.72
N SER A 336 -6.38 31.02 13.56
CA SER A 336 -7.28 31.64 14.53
C SER A 336 -6.54 32.27 15.72
N GLY A 337 -5.40 31.71 16.09
CA GLY A 337 -4.62 32.08 17.27
C GLY A 337 -5.12 31.39 18.55
N GLY A 338 -4.32 31.49 19.61
CA GLY A 338 -4.61 30.92 20.92
C GLY A 338 -3.40 30.24 21.54
N ARG A 339 -3.32 30.22 22.87
CA ARG A 339 -2.09 29.88 23.62
C ARG A 339 -2.09 28.44 24.12
N SER A 340 -3.18 27.70 23.91
CA SER A 340 -3.38 26.34 24.41
C SER A 340 -4.41 25.60 23.58
N LEU A 341 -4.55 24.29 23.83
CA LEU A 341 -5.45 23.38 23.12
C LEU A 341 -6.45 22.75 24.09
N ASN A 342 -7.74 22.85 23.76
CA ASN A 342 -8.84 22.16 24.40
C ASN A 342 -9.53 21.21 23.39
N THR A 343 -8.78 20.19 22.96
CA THR A 343 -9.17 19.23 21.93
C THR A 343 -10.37 18.38 22.34
N GLY A 344 -10.56 18.06 23.62
CA GLY A 344 -11.76 17.36 24.12
C GLY A 344 -13.03 18.17 23.89
N MET A 345 -13.04 19.43 24.32
CA MET A 345 -14.14 20.37 24.04
C MET A 345 -14.36 20.56 22.54
N ALA A 346 -13.29 20.63 21.74
CA ALA A 346 -13.40 20.74 20.29
C ALA A 346 -14.02 19.48 19.65
N LEU A 347 -13.64 18.27 20.08
CA LEU A 347 -14.25 17.00 19.66
C LEU A 347 -15.74 16.93 20.04
N LYS A 348 -16.10 17.41 21.23
CA LYS A 348 -17.51 17.55 21.63
C LYS A 348 -18.28 18.50 20.70
N PHE A 349 -17.67 19.60 20.27
CA PHE A 349 -18.26 20.51 19.28
C PHE A 349 -18.34 19.91 17.87
N MET A 350 -17.37 19.08 17.45
CA MET A 350 -17.48 18.33 16.19
C MET A 350 -18.71 17.43 16.20
N LYS A 351 -18.93 16.69 17.29
CA LYS A 351 -20.09 15.82 17.50
C LYS A 351 -21.40 16.61 17.56
N ASP A 352 -21.51 17.53 18.51
CA ASP A 352 -22.78 18.16 18.90
C ASP A 352 -23.15 19.37 18.00
N THR A 353 -22.30 19.77 17.05
CA THR A 353 -22.58 20.86 16.11
C THR A 353 -22.23 20.50 14.67
N ILE A 354 -20.97 20.20 14.34
CA ILE A 354 -20.54 20.05 12.94
C ILE A 354 -21.14 18.83 12.24
N LEU A 355 -21.15 17.70 12.94
CA LEU A 355 -21.71 16.43 12.45
C LEU A 355 -23.22 16.31 12.78
N SER A 356 -23.91 17.45 12.97
CA SER A 356 -25.36 17.49 13.14
C SER A 356 -26.09 17.70 11.80
N PRO A 357 -27.37 17.28 11.68
CA PRO A 357 -28.17 17.51 10.47
C PRO A 357 -28.33 18.99 10.10
N VAL A 358 -28.39 19.88 11.10
CA VAL A 358 -28.52 21.35 10.91
C VAL A 358 -27.31 21.93 10.16
N HIS A 359 -26.12 21.36 10.39
CA HIS A 359 -24.87 21.77 9.75
C HIS A 359 -24.46 20.89 8.57
N GLY A 360 -25.38 20.05 8.07
CA GLY A 360 -25.26 19.35 6.80
C GLY A 360 -24.88 17.87 6.87
N SER A 361 -24.76 17.28 8.06
CA SER A 361 -24.50 15.85 8.20
C SER A 361 -25.70 15.00 7.75
N ARG A 362 -25.38 13.92 7.05
CA ARG A 362 -26.28 12.86 6.57
C ARG A 362 -26.12 11.57 7.38
N ALA A 363 -25.59 11.62 8.61
CA ALA A 363 -25.46 10.45 9.48
C ALA A 363 -26.78 9.68 9.64
N ALA A 364 -27.91 10.39 9.80
CA ALA A 364 -29.26 9.82 9.87
C ALA A 364 -29.76 9.17 8.56
N GLN A 365 -29.03 9.34 7.45
CA GLN A 365 -29.26 8.71 6.14
C GLN A 365 -28.29 7.53 5.91
N ASN A 366 -27.52 7.13 6.94
CA ASN A 366 -26.44 6.14 6.90
C ASN A 366 -25.23 6.53 6.02
N VAL A 367 -25.07 7.82 5.69
CA VAL A 367 -23.87 8.33 5.02
C VAL A 367 -22.67 8.29 5.98
N PRO A 368 -21.55 7.64 5.62
CA PRO A 368 -20.40 7.54 6.53
C PRO A 368 -19.80 8.90 6.89
N GLN A 369 -19.54 9.08 8.20
CA GLN A 369 -18.97 10.29 8.80
C GLN A 369 -17.49 10.09 9.11
N PHE A 370 -16.62 10.91 8.51
CA PHE A 370 -15.18 10.91 8.74
C PHE A 370 -14.73 12.17 9.47
N LEU A 371 -13.81 12.02 10.42
CA LEU A 371 -13.20 13.14 11.13
C LEU A 371 -11.67 13.03 11.04
N ILE A 372 -11.00 14.07 10.56
CA ILE A 372 -9.54 14.16 10.52
C ILE A 372 -9.10 15.18 11.56
N VAL A 373 -8.36 14.73 12.58
CA VAL A 373 -7.94 15.57 13.71
C VAL A 373 -6.45 15.85 13.60
N LEU A 374 -6.09 17.10 13.31
CA LEU A 374 -4.71 17.59 13.24
C LEU A 374 -4.39 18.40 14.49
N THR A 375 -3.38 17.99 15.27
CA THR A 375 -2.90 18.75 16.44
C THR A 375 -1.38 18.83 16.47
N GLY A 376 -0.82 20.02 16.74
CA GLY A 376 0.60 20.27 16.93
C GLY A 376 1.06 20.20 18.39
N GLY A 377 0.16 19.87 19.33
CA GLY A 377 0.46 19.90 20.76
C GLY A 377 -0.47 19.06 21.63
N LYS A 378 -0.09 18.93 22.90
CA LYS A 378 -0.86 18.24 23.94
C LYS A 378 -2.07 19.06 24.41
N SER A 379 -3.26 18.46 24.37
CA SER A 379 -4.48 19.05 24.92
C SER A 379 -4.42 19.18 26.44
N LYS A 380 -5.01 20.27 26.96
CA LYS A 380 -5.15 20.55 28.39
C LYS A 380 -6.34 19.83 29.03
N ASP A 381 -7.33 19.41 28.23
CA ASP A 381 -8.53 18.70 28.66
C ASP A 381 -8.50 17.19 28.33
N SER A 382 -9.54 16.47 28.79
CA SER A 382 -9.70 15.03 28.51
C SER A 382 -10.29 14.81 27.12
N VAL A 383 -9.49 14.26 26.20
CA VAL A 383 -9.96 13.89 24.85
C VAL A 383 -10.78 12.59 24.83
N LYS A 384 -10.66 11.75 25.88
CA LYS A 384 -11.15 10.36 25.88
C LYS A 384 -12.67 10.24 25.74
N GLU A 385 -13.41 10.99 26.54
CA GLU A 385 -14.88 10.90 26.59
C GLU A 385 -15.52 11.41 25.30
N SER A 386 -15.06 12.57 24.80
CA SER A 386 -15.56 13.18 23.57
C SER A 386 -15.19 12.37 22.32
N ALA A 387 -13.98 11.79 22.27
CA ALA A 387 -13.61 10.84 21.23
C ALA A 387 -14.40 9.54 21.31
N GLY A 388 -14.66 9.03 22.52
CA GLY A 388 -15.51 7.86 22.75
C GLY A 388 -16.91 8.07 22.20
N ALA A 389 -17.56 9.19 22.56
CA ALA A 389 -18.89 9.55 22.08
C ALA A 389 -18.95 9.67 20.54
N LEU A 390 -17.98 10.33 19.90
CA LEU A 390 -17.88 10.37 18.43
C LEU A 390 -17.84 8.96 17.81
N LYS A 391 -17.06 8.05 18.40
CA LYS A 391 -16.90 6.67 17.90
C LYS A 391 -18.16 5.82 18.13
N THR A 392 -18.89 6.07 19.21
CA THR A 392 -20.22 5.47 19.47
C THR A 392 -21.28 5.97 18.49
N ASP A 393 -21.26 7.27 18.15
CA ASP A 393 -22.16 7.90 17.16
C ASP A 393 -21.80 7.53 15.69
N GLY A 394 -20.96 6.51 15.47
CA GLY A 394 -20.60 5.99 14.14
C GLY A 394 -19.55 6.81 13.37
N VAL A 395 -18.94 7.83 13.99
CA VAL A 395 -17.88 8.62 13.36
C VAL A 395 -16.55 7.84 13.36
N VAL A 396 -15.81 7.94 12.26
CA VAL A 396 -14.47 7.38 12.13
C VAL A 396 -13.42 8.49 12.22
N PRO A 397 -12.90 8.79 13.42
CA PRO A 397 -11.78 9.71 13.60
C PRO A 397 -10.43 9.10 13.22
N PHE A 398 -9.63 9.87 12.49
CA PHE A 398 -8.20 9.68 12.24
C PHE A 398 -7.43 10.76 13.00
N GLY A 399 -6.52 10.35 13.88
CA GLY A 399 -5.68 11.28 14.65
C GLY A 399 -4.34 11.50 13.97
N VAL A 400 -3.94 12.75 13.81
CA VAL A 400 -2.63 13.16 13.29
C VAL A 400 -1.99 14.15 14.27
N GLY A 401 -1.07 13.63 15.08
CA GLY A 401 -0.24 14.42 15.98
C GLY A 401 1.04 14.89 15.29
N VAL A 402 1.45 16.12 15.58
CA VAL A 402 2.69 16.74 15.07
C VAL A 402 3.46 17.40 16.21
N LYS A 403 4.80 17.48 16.11
CA LYS A 403 5.70 18.08 17.11
C LYS A 403 5.43 17.58 18.54
N ASP A 404 4.80 18.40 19.38
CA ASP A 404 4.59 18.16 20.81
C ASP A 404 3.22 17.53 21.14
N ALA A 405 2.54 16.98 20.13
CA ALA A 405 1.33 16.19 20.30
C ALA A 405 1.59 14.94 21.16
N ASP A 406 0.73 14.68 22.15
CA ASP A 406 0.83 13.49 23.00
C ASP A 406 0.31 12.25 22.25
N PRO A 407 1.15 11.25 21.92
CA PRO A 407 0.73 10.10 21.12
C PRO A 407 -0.47 9.36 21.72
N LYS A 408 -0.59 9.31 23.05
CA LYS A 408 -1.70 8.64 23.75
C LYS A 408 -3.01 9.42 23.66
N GLN A 409 -2.95 10.74 23.43
CA GLN A 409 -4.13 11.52 23.05
C GLN A 409 -4.53 11.20 21.60
N ILE A 410 -3.59 11.08 20.66
CA ILE A 410 -3.87 10.74 19.26
C ILE A 410 -4.47 9.33 19.12
N GLU A 411 -3.92 8.34 19.83
CA GLU A 411 -4.46 6.98 19.95
C GLU A 411 -5.86 6.97 20.56
N ALA A 412 -6.09 7.74 21.63
CA ALA A 412 -7.40 7.84 22.27
C ALA A 412 -8.46 8.54 21.41
N ILE A 413 -8.05 9.48 20.56
CA ILE A 413 -8.91 10.17 19.59
C ILE A 413 -9.32 9.22 18.46
N SER A 414 -8.35 8.53 17.87
CA SER A 414 -8.52 7.70 16.67
C SER A 414 -9.51 6.55 16.85
N HIS A 415 -10.14 6.11 15.76
CA HIS A 415 -11.08 4.96 15.77
C HIS A 415 -10.37 3.64 16.08
N ASN A 416 -9.11 3.51 15.65
CA ASN A 416 -8.19 2.45 16.02
C ASN A 416 -6.81 3.08 16.28
N PRO A 417 -5.95 2.55 17.18
CA PRO A 417 -4.57 3.03 17.34
C PRO A 417 -3.76 3.00 16.03
N SER A 418 -4.08 2.10 15.11
CA SER A 418 -3.46 2.05 13.76
C SER A 418 -3.86 3.21 12.84
N PHE A 419 -4.81 4.05 13.26
CA PHE A 419 -5.20 5.30 12.60
C PHE A 419 -4.68 6.55 13.35
N ALA A 420 -3.80 6.35 14.34
CA ALA A 420 -3.08 7.40 15.03
C ALA A 420 -1.69 7.58 14.40
N PHE A 421 -1.51 8.69 13.69
CA PHE A 421 -0.26 9.05 13.04
C PHE A 421 0.46 10.11 13.87
N ASN A 422 1.75 9.93 14.12
CA ASN A 422 2.58 10.95 14.77
C ASN A 422 3.74 11.28 13.84
N VAL A 423 3.78 12.50 13.30
CA VAL A 423 4.85 12.99 12.41
C VAL A 423 5.68 14.04 13.14
N LYS A 424 7.01 14.01 12.94
CA LYS A 424 7.92 14.83 13.77
C LYS A 424 7.73 16.33 13.55
N GLU A 425 7.52 16.75 12.30
CA GLU A 425 7.25 18.14 11.92
C GLU A 425 6.29 18.18 10.73
N PHE A 426 5.54 19.29 10.60
CA PHE A 426 4.94 19.68 9.33
C PHE A 426 6.05 20.27 8.44
N THR A 427 6.76 19.42 7.68
CA THR A 427 7.78 19.90 6.75
C THR A 427 7.15 20.52 5.50
N SER A 428 7.79 21.56 4.97
CA SER A 428 7.33 22.27 3.78
C SER A 428 7.34 21.38 2.54
N VAL A 429 6.18 21.20 1.91
CA VAL A 429 6.12 20.63 0.55
C VAL A 429 6.36 21.74 -0.49
N HIS A 430 7.43 22.51 -0.28
CA HIS A 430 8.00 23.43 -1.26
C HIS A 430 8.83 22.62 -2.27
N ALA A 431 8.11 21.95 -3.18
CA ALA A 431 8.60 21.22 -4.36
C ALA A 431 9.76 20.22 -4.13
N ASP A 432 9.41 18.94 -4.01
CA ASP A 432 10.26 17.74 -4.21
C ASP A 432 11.75 17.95 -3.83
N ALA A 433 12.04 18.09 -2.53
CA ALA A 433 13.38 18.42 -2.00
C ALA A 433 14.33 17.20 -1.95
N VAL A 434 14.49 16.56 -3.11
CA VAL A 434 15.06 15.22 -3.33
C VAL A 434 16.28 14.91 -2.46
N LYS A 435 16.17 13.86 -1.64
CA LYS A 435 17.31 13.25 -0.95
C LYS A 435 17.83 12.05 -1.74
N ARG A 436 19.15 11.99 -1.97
CA ARG A 436 19.88 10.85 -2.56
C ARG A 436 21.34 10.87 -2.13
N ASP A 437 21.97 9.71 -2.12
CA ASP A 437 23.43 9.56 -2.12
C ASP A 437 23.86 8.96 -3.47
N ILE A 438 24.60 9.73 -4.27
CA ILE A 438 24.99 9.37 -5.64
C ILE A 438 26.50 9.11 -5.69
N VAL A 439 26.90 7.92 -6.11
CA VAL A 439 28.30 7.53 -6.29
C VAL A 439 28.58 7.38 -7.78
N PHE A 440 29.53 8.16 -8.28
CA PHE A 440 30.11 7.95 -9.61
C PHE A 440 31.29 6.98 -9.50
N LEU A 441 31.23 5.88 -10.24
CA LEU A 441 32.31 4.88 -10.31
C LEU A 441 32.86 4.84 -11.73
N LEU A 442 34.11 5.28 -11.89
CA LEU A 442 34.68 5.64 -13.19
C LEU A 442 35.86 4.73 -13.56
N ASP A 443 35.82 4.17 -14.76
CA ASP A 443 36.97 3.52 -15.39
C ASP A 443 38.10 4.55 -15.61
N GLY A 444 39.13 4.43 -14.75
CA GLY A 444 40.38 5.18 -14.80
C GLY A 444 41.54 4.34 -15.32
N SER A 445 41.28 3.25 -16.07
CA SER A 445 42.31 2.46 -16.71
C SER A 445 42.97 3.23 -17.86
N ASP A 446 44.16 2.83 -18.30
CA ASP A 446 44.92 3.49 -19.37
C ASP A 446 44.11 3.63 -20.68
N GLY A 447 43.09 2.77 -20.88
CA GLY A 447 42.17 2.82 -22.01
C GLY A 447 41.23 4.04 -22.04
N THR A 448 41.01 4.73 -20.92
CA THR A 448 40.18 5.95 -20.85
C THR A 448 40.98 7.25 -20.87
N MET A 449 42.32 7.19 -20.87
CA MET A 449 43.20 8.37 -20.74
C MET A 449 42.86 9.52 -21.72
N SER A 450 42.63 9.21 -23.00
CA SER A 450 42.26 10.20 -24.03
C SER A 450 40.81 10.70 -23.92
N GLY A 451 39.90 9.85 -23.45
CA GLY A 451 38.48 10.17 -23.24
C GLY A 451 38.18 10.84 -21.89
N PHE A 452 39.13 10.83 -20.95
CA PHE A 452 38.92 11.26 -19.57
C PHE A 452 38.40 12.70 -19.42
N PRO A 453 38.82 13.70 -20.23
CA PRO A 453 38.22 15.03 -20.17
C PRO A 453 36.71 15.00 -20.41
N ALA A 454 36.25 14.37 -21.50
CA ALA A 454 34.82 14.26 -21.80
C ALA A 454 34.05 13.44 -20.75
N LEU A 455 34.67 12.41 -20.17
CA LEU A 455 34.10 11.62 -19.08
C LEU A 455 33.93 12.44 -17.79
N ARG A 456 34.94 13.23 -17.40
CA ARG A 456 34.88 14.17 -16.26
C ARG A 456 33.83 15.26 -16.51
N ASP A 457 33.83 15.86 -17.69
CA ASP A 457 32.95 16.97 -18.04
C ASP A 457 31.48 16.49 -18.14
N PHE A 458 31.25 15.25 -18.57
CA PHE A 458 29.95 14.59 -18.48
C PHE A 458 29.49 14.43 -17.02
N VAL A 459 30.32 13.90 -16.12
CA VAL A 459 30.00 13.77 -14.69
C VAL A 459 29.68 15.14 -14.08
N GLN A 460 30.46 16.16 -14.40
CA GLN A 460 30.20 17.55 -13.99
C GLN A 460 28.84 18.05 -14.49
N SER A 461 28.49 17.78 -15.75
CA SER A 461 27.20 18.18 -16.34
C SER A 461 26.00 17.47 -15.71
N VAL A 462 26.16 16.25 -15.18
CA VAL A 462 25.12 15.55 -14.40
C VAL A 462 24.98 16.20 -13.03
N VAL A 463 26.10 16.43 -12.32
CA VAL A 463 26.12 17.06 -10.98
C VAL A 463 25.53 18.46 -10.98
N ASP A 464 25.71 19.23 -12.06
CA ASP A 464 25.06 20.53 -12.24
C ASP A 464 23.53 20.47 -12.16
N LYS A 465 22.90 19.34 -12.54
CA LYS A 465 21.43 19.16 -12.49
C LYS A 465 20.92 18.56 -11.18
N LEU A 466 21.79 18.34 -10.19
CA LEU A 466 21.46 17.86 -8.84
C LEU A 466 21.28 19.01 -7.85
N SER A 467 20.65 18.74 -6.71
CA SER A 467 20.47 19.66 -5.57
C SER A 467 21.44 19.29 -4.44
N VAL A 468 22.74 19.55 -4.65
CA VAL A 468 23.81 19.11 -3.75
C VAL A 468 23.96 20.02 -2.52
N GLU A 469 23.40 19.58 -1.40
CA GLU A 469 23.41 20.24 -0.09
C GLU A 469 23.46 19.18 1.02
N GLU A 470 23.99 19.52 2.20
CA GLU A 470 24.17 18.60 3.35
C GLU A 470 22.94 17.74 3.70
N ASN A 471 21.73 18.29 3.54
CA ASN A 471 20.45 17.64 3.82
C ASN A 471 19.66 17.18 2.58
N ARG A 472 20.18 17.39 1.35
CA ARG A 472 19.54 17.00 0.08
C ARG A 472 20.33 15.89 -0.62
N GLU A 473 20.89 16.14 -1.80
CA GLU A 473 21.70 15.16 -2.53
C GLU A 473 23.16 15.22 -2.09
N ARG A 474 23.80 14.06 -1.87
CA ARG A 474 25.24 13.92 -1.63
C ARG A 474 25.88 13.23 -2.82
N VAL A 475 27.13 13.59 -3.12
CA VAL A 475 27.90 13.04 -4.24
C VAL A 475 29.23 12.50 -3.74
N SER A 476 29.65 11.35 -4.27
CA SER A 476 30.97 10.75 -4.08
C SER A 476 31.50 10.24 -5.41
N LEU A 477 32.82 10.13 -5.54
CA LEU A 477 33.46 9.74 -6.79
C LEU A 477 34.66 8.84 -6.55
N VAL A 478 34.69 7.72 -7.27
CA VAL A 478 35.72 6.69 -7.24
C VAL A 478 36.23 6.46 -8.66
N GLN A 479 37.56 6.46 -8.86
CA GLN A 479 38.17 5.91 -10.08
C GLN A 479 38.67 4.49 -9.82
N TYR A 480 38.60 3.61 -10.82
CA TYR A 480 39.10 2.24 -10.70
C TYR A 480 39.82 1.75 -11.96
N ALA A 481 40.80 0.88 -11.75
CA ALA A 481 41.52 0.15 -12.79
C ALA A 481 41.93 -1.23 -12.22
N ASP A 482 43.22 -1.49 -12.01
CA ASP A 482 43.71 -2.64 -11.24
C ASP A 482 43.19 -2.63 -9.77
N LYS A 483 43.00 -1.43 -9.21
CA LYS A 483 42.39 -1.18 -7.89
C LYS A 483 41.47 0.05 -7.94
N PRO A 484 40.41 0.11 -7.13
CA PRO A 484 39.59 1.31 -6.93
C PRO A 484 40.24 2.30 -5.94
N GLU A 485 39.92 3.58 -6.09
CA GLU A 485 40.39 4.69 -5.25
C GLU A 485 39.33 5.80 -5.19
N ALA A 486 39.02 6.29 -3.98
CA ALA A 486 38.06 7.37 -3.77
C ALA A 486 38.75 8.73 -3.90
N HIS A 487 38.19 9.62 -4.73
CA HIS A 487 38.62 11.03 -4.77
C HIS A 487 37.96 11.84 -3.66
N PHE A 488 36.69 11.56 -3.38
CA PHE A 488 35.95 12.14 -2.25
C PHE A 488 34.75 11.26 -1.86
N TYR A 489 34.40 11.29 -0.58
CA TYR A 489 33.31 10.54 0.03
C TYR A 489 32.02 11.38 0.10
N LEU A 490 30.88 10.77 0.42
CA LEU A 490 29.56 11.43 0.45
C LEU A 490 29.47 12.54 1.51
N ASN A 491 30.35 12.53 2.51
CA ASN A 491 30.48 13.56 3.54
C ASN A 491 31.61 14.58 3.29
N SER A 492 32.40 14.45 2.22
CA SER A 492 33.58 15.32 2.00
C SER A 492 33.24 16.74 1.53
N HIS A 493 32.09 16.94 0.88
CA HIS A 493 31.67 18.23 0.34
C HIS A 493 30.19 18.50 0.65
N LYS A 494 29.88 19.72 1.09
CA LYS A 494 28.54 20.13 1.54
C LYS A 494 27.74 20.96 0.51
N THR A 495 28.37 21.37 -0.58
CA THR A 495 27.79 22.27 -1.60
C THR A 495 28.14 21.80 -3.00
N LYS A 496 27.27 22.10 -3.97
CA LYS A 496 27.49 21.82 -5.41
C LYS A 496 28.84 22.33 -5.90
N ASP A 497 29.19 23.57 -5.60
CA ASP A 497 30.40 24.22 -6.14
C ASP A 497 31.68 23.53 -5.67
N ALA A 498 31.71 23.05 -4.42
CA ALA A 498 32.83 22.27 -3.90
C ALA A 498 32.96 20.91 -4.61
N VAL A 499 31.85 20.23 -4.89
CA VAL A 499 31.84 18.98 -5.68
C VAL A 499 32.28 19.23 -7.12
N ILE A 500 31.79 20.29 -7.77
CA ILE A 500 32.20 20.67 -9.14
C ILE A 500 33.69 21.02 -9.19
N HIS A 501 34.21 21.74 -8.18
CA HIS A 501 35.64 22.06 -8.09
C HIS A 501 36.52 20.83 -7.81
N ALA A 502 36.04 19.87 -7.02
CA ALA A 502 36.73 18.59 -6.83
C ALA A 502 36.77 17.77 -8.12
N ILE A 503 35.65 17.73 -8.87
CA ILE A 503 35.54 17.06 -10.17
C ILE A 503 36.47 17.69 -11.21
N SER A 504 36.49 19.01 -11.36
CA SER A 504 37.28 19.68 -12.40
C SER A 504 38.79 19.46 -12.25
N ASN A 505 39.28 19.41 -11.01
CA ASN A 505 40.69 19.17 -10.66
C ASN A 505 41.11 17.69 -10.70
N MET A 506 40.21 16.75 -11.00
CA MET A 506 40.58 15.33 -11.09
C MET A 506 41.60 15.05 -12.18
N ARG A 507 42.53 14.16 -11.87
CA ARG A 507 43.49 13.59 -12.82
C ARG A 507 43.08 12.14 -13.12
N HIS A 508 43.33 11.68 -14.35
CA HIS A 508 43.15 10.27 -14.72
C HIS A 508 44.02 9.38 -13.83
N LYS A 509 43.47 8.24 -13.37
CA LYS A 509 44.09 7.37 -12.37
C LYS A 509 45.24 6.51 -12.91
N GLY A 510 45.13 6.01 -14.13
CA GLY A 510 46.03 5.01 -14.71
C GLY A 510 45.79 3.58 -14.19
N GLY A 511 46.13 2.61 -15.02
CA GLY A 511 46.11 1.18 -14.69
C GLY A 511 45.88 0.27 -15.90
N ARG A 512 46.53 -0.89 -15.90
CA ARG A 512 46.58 -1.82 -17.05
C ARG A 512 45.52 -2.92 -16.97
N SER A 513 44.76 -3.02 -15.88
CA SER A 513 43.58 -3.88 -15.74
C SER A 513 42.33 -3.07 -15.46
N LEU A 514 41.17 -3.71 -15.65
CA LEU A 514 39.87 -3.15 -15.30
C LEU A 514 39.12 -4.17 -14.43
N ASN A 515 39.17 -3.96 -13.12
CA ASN A 515 38.64 -4.87 -12.11
C ASN A 515 37.33 -4.30 -11.54
N THR A 516 36.28 -4.33 -12.34
CA THR A 516 34.96 -3.78 -12.01
C THR A 516 34.32 -4.52 -10.85
N GLY A 517 34.50 -5.84 -10.73
CA GLY A 517 34.01 -6.62 -9.60
C GLY A 517 34.57 -6.13 -8.27
N ALA A 518 35.89 -5.97 -8.18
CA ALA A 518 36.58 -5.39 -7.02
C ALA A 518 36.15 -3.94 -6.75
N ALA A 519 35.89 -3.15 -7.80
CA ALA A 519 35.40 -1.78 -7.67
C ALA A 519 33.97 -1.70 -7.11
N LEU A 520 33.07 -2.59 -7.56
CA LEU A 520 31.72 -2.75 -7.01
C LEU A 520 31.76 -3.21 -5.55
N GLN A 521 32.69 -4.11 -5.18
CA GLN A 521 32.92 -4.45 -3.77
C GLN A 521 33.46 -3.26 -2.96
N PHE A 522 34.32 -2.42 -3.54
CA PHE A 522 34.86 -1.27 -2.83
C PHE A 522 33.78 -0.21 -2.52
N VAL A 523 32.92 0.14 -3.49
CA VAL A 523 31.81 1.07 -3.20
C VAL A 523 30.85 0.50 -2.15
N ARG A 524 30.63 -0.83 -2.15
CA ARG A 524 29.82 -1.52 -1.12
C ARG A 524 30.39 -1.38 0.30
N HIS A 525 31.70 -1.54 0.48
CA HIS A 525 32.34 -1.60 1.80
C HIS A 525 32.90 -0.26 2.31
N TYR A 526 33.21 0.70 1.43
CA TYR A 526 33.95 1.91 1.80
C TYR A 526 33.28 3.23 1.39
N ILE A 527 32.24 3.21 0.56
CA ILE A 527 31.52 4.43 0.13
C ILE A 527 30.07 4.42 0.62
N PHE A 528 29.34 3.33 0.37
CA PHE A 528 27.98 3.13 0.86
C PHE A 528 27.95 2.66 2.32
N THR A 529 28.62 3.42 3.19
CA THR A 529 28.74 3.25 4.64
C THR A 529 28.55 4.57 5.39
N ALA A 530 28.02 4.52 6.61
CA ALA A 530 27.75 5.71 7.42
C ALA A 530 29.01 6.54 7.72
N SER A 531 30.15 5.89 7.95
CA SER A 531 31.46 6.54 8.14
C SER A 531 31.89 7.41 6.94
N SER A 532 31.45 7.04 5.74
CA SER A 532 31.74 7.73 4.48
C SER A 532 30.60 8.68 4.04
N GLY A 533 29.59 8.88 4.89
CA GLY A 533 28.49 9.81 4.67
C GLY A 533 27.23 9.23 4.03
N SER A 534 27.18 7.92 3.78
CA SER A 534 25.99 7.24 3.26
C SER A 534 24.89 7.13 4.32
N ARG A 535 23.70 7.56 3.91
CA ARG A 535 22.45 7.60 4.68
C ARG A 535 21.56 6.40 4.36
N ARG A 536 22.10 5.28 3.83
CA ARG A 536 21.30 4.06 3.52
C ARG A 536 20.52 3.55 4.74
N LEU A 537 21.11 3.63 5.93
CA LEU A 537 20.46 3.23 7.19
C LEU A 537 19.40 4.24 7.68
N GLU A 538 19.36 5.44 7.09
CA GLU A 538 18.28 6.42 7.23
C GLU A 538 17.21 6.24 6.13
N GLY A 539 17.26 5.14 5.36
CA GLY A 539 16.37 4.86 4.21
C GLY A 539 16.65 5.70 2.96
N VAL A 540 17.66 6.56 2.97
CA VAL A 540 17.93 7.50 1.85
C VAL A 540 18.36 6.72 0.60
N PRO A 541 17.91 7.10 -0.61
CA PRO A 541 18.19 6.36 -1.83
C PRO A 541 19.68 6.34 -2.14
N GLN A 542 20.22 5.15 -2.44
CA GLN A 542 21.61 4.97 -2.84
C GLN A 542 21.67 4.70 -4.34
N VAL A 543 22.36 5.54 -5.10
CA VAL A 543 22.48 5.42 -6.55
C VAL A 543 23.95 5.25 -6.93
N LEU A 544 24.26 4.25 -7.75
CA LEU A 544 25.58 4.03 -8.31
C LEU A 544 25.53 4.26 -9.82
N ILE A 545 26.34 5.19 -10.34
CA ILE A 545 26.47 5.43 -11.77
C ILE A 545 27.85 4.92 -12.19
N LEU A 546 27.87 3.77 -12.85
CA LEU A 546 29.08 3.12 -13.35
C LEU A 546 29.38 3.61 -14.77
N LEU A 547 30.55 4.19 -14.99
CA LEU A 547 31.08 4.52 -16.32
C LEU A 547 32.25 3.58 -16.64
N THR A 548 32.13 2.76 -17.68
CA THR A 548 33.17 1.81 -18.12
C THR A 548 33.40 1.87 -19.62
N SER A 549 34.65 1.66 -20.06
CA SER A 549 35.01 1.59 -21.47
C SER A 549 35.19 0.16 -22.00
N LYS A 550 35.35 -0.85 -21.13
CA LYS A 550 35.74 -2.22 -21.51
C LYS A 550 35.08 -3.29 -20.65
N LYS A 551 35.19 -4.54 -21.10
CA LYS A 551 34.87 -5.74 -20.31
C LYS A 551 35.74 -5.83 -19.06
N SER A 552 35.17 -6.28 -17.94
CA SER A 552 35.92 -6.57 -16.72
C SER A 552 36.87 -7.77 -16.85
N ARG A 553 37.92 -7.80 -16.02
CA ARG A 553 38.83 -8.97 -15.86
C ARG A 553 38.45 -9.90 -14.69
N ASP A 554 37.53 -9.47 -13.84
CA ASP A 554 37.06 -10.17 -12.64
C ASP A 554 35.53 -10.40 -12.67
N ASP A 555 35.00 -11.17 -11.72
CA ASP A 555 33.55 -11.40 -11.64
C ASP A 555 32.80 -10.15 -11.15
N VAL A 556 31.93 -9.64 -12.01
CA VAL A 556 30.99 -8.56 -11.68
C VAL A 556 29.69 -9.07 -11.05
N LYS A 557 29.34 -10.35 -11.22
CA LYS A 557 28.02 -10.89 -10.88
C LYS A 557 27.77 -10.96 -9.38
N GLY A 558 28.68 -11.55 -8.60
CA GLY A 558 28.58 -11.60 -7.14
C GLY A 558 28.51 -10.19 -6.51
N PRO A 559 29.40 -9.25 -6.88
CA PRO A 559 29.33 -7.86 -6.44
C PRO A 559 28.04 -7.15 -6.84
N ALA A 560 27.57 -7.32 -8.08
CA ALA A 560 26.33 -6.70 -8.56
C ALA A 560 25.08 -7.19 -7.80
N VAL A 561 24.95 -8.49 -7.57
CA VAL A 561 23.86 -9.07 -6.76
C VAL A 561 23.89 -8.47 -5.36
N ALA A 562 25.06 -8.40 -4.73
CA ALA A 562 25.18 -7.86 -3.37
C ALA A 562 25.05 -6.32 -3.27
N LEU A 563 25.00 -5.58 -4.39
CA LEU A 563 24.57 -4.18 -4.41
C LEU A 563 23.04 -4.08 -4.51
N LYS A 564 22.41 -4.96 -5.31
CA LYS A 564 20.95 -5.08 -5.45
C LYS A 564 20.28 -5.56 -4.15
N ASP A 565 20.89 -6.52 -3.46
CA ASP A 565 20.47 -6.99 -2.13
C ASP A 565 20.58 -5.90 -1.03
N LEU A 566 21.28 -4.79 -1.31
CA LEU A 566 21.40 -3.60 -0.45
C LEU A 566 20.64 -2.39 -1.02
N GLU A 567 19.72 -2.62 -1.95
CA GLU A 567 18.85 -1.62 -2.60
C GLU A 567 19.62 -0.48 -3.30
N ILE A 568 20.88 -0.71 -3.69
CA ILE A 568 21.70 0.27 -4.40
C ILE A 568 21.31 0.27 -5.88
N VAL A 569 20.65 1.35 -6.30
CA VAL A 569 20.17 1.54 -7.66
C VAL A 569 21.36 1.82 -8.59
N SER A 570 21.85 0.75 -9.20
CA SER A 570 22.96 0.79 -10.14
C SER A 570 22.49 1.15 -11.56
N ILE A 571 23.17 2.10 -12.20
CA ILE A 571 22.96 2.56 -13.57
C ILE A 571 24.27 2.33 -14.32
N GLY A 572 24.22 1.62 -15.44
CA GLY A 572 25.38 1.32 -16.27
C GLY A 572 25.52 2.31 -17.44
N VAL A 573 26.72 2.84 -17.67
CA VAL A 573 27.08 3.66 -18.82
C VAL A 573 28.31 3.05 -19.50
N GLY A 574 28.12 2.54 -20.71
CA GLY A 574 29.19 1.98 -21.54
C GLY A 574 29.67 2.97 -22.61
N VAL A 575 30.98 3.01 -22.83
CA VAL A 575 31.61 3.71 -23.96
C VAL A 575 32.40 2.71 -24.79
N GLY A 576 32.20 2.66 -26.11
CA GLY A 576 32.97 1.82 -27.03
C GLY A 576 32.87 0.32 -26.70
N ASP A 577 34.03 -0.30 -26.43
CA ASP A 577 34.23 -1.74 -26.13
C ASP A 577 33.57 -2.23 -24.82
N ALA A 578 32.75 -1.39 -24.16
CA ALA A 578 32.07 -1.71 -22.92
C ALA A 578 31.14 -2.93 -23.07
N ASN A 579 31.25 -3.89 -22.16
CA ASN A 579 30.47 -5.13 -22.28
C ASN A 579 29.02 -4.92 -21.81
N PHE A 580 28.10 -4.78 -22.76
CA PHE A 580 26.68 -4.56 -22.48
C PHE A 580 26.05 -5.59 -21.53
N ARG A 581 26.42 -6.88 -21.64
CA ARG A 581 25.89 -7.93 -20.73
C ARG A 581 26.37 -7.77 -19.29
N GLU A 582 27.61 -7.31 -19.10
CA GLU A 582 28.11 -6.96 -17.76
C GLU A 582 27.39 -5.73 -17.22
N LEU A 583 27.16 -4.72 -18.06
CA LEU A 583 26.35 -3.55 -17.70
C LEU A 583 24.90 -3.92 -17.31
N GLU A 584 24.24 -4.83 -18.02
CA GLU A 584 22.92 -5.36 -17.64
C GLU A 584 22.95 -6.14 -16.32
N MET A 585 23.98 -7.00 -16.11
CA MET A 585 24.13 -7.74 -14.87
C MET A 585 24.34 -6.82 -13.67
N ILE A 586 25.06 -5.70 -13.85
CA ILE A 586 25.34 -4.70 -12.81
C ILE A 586 24.12 -3.79 -12.57
N SER A 587 23.50 -3.28 -13.64
CA SER A 587 22.38 -2.32 -13.56
C SER A 587 21.18 -2.88 -12.82
N PHE A 588 20.49 -2.05 -12.04
CA PHE A 588 19.48 -2.46 -11.06
C PHE A 588 18.38 -3.33 -11.68
N GLN A 589 17.85 -2.91 -12.83
CA GLN A 589 16.84 -3.59 -13.61
C GLN A 589 17.06 -3.35 -15.12
N PRO A 590 16.40 -4.10 -16.03
CA PRO A 590 16.50 -3.85 -17.47
C PRO A 590 16.15 -2.41 -17.86
N GLY A 591 16.88 -1.85 -18.83
CA GLY A 591 16.71 -0.45 -19.25
C GLY A 591 17.36 0.59 -18.31
N PHE A 592 18.19 0.17 -17.35
CA PHE A 592 19.07 1.06 -16.56
C PHE A 592 20.50 1.13 -17.14
N THR A 593 20.63 0.81 -18.43
CA THR A 593 21.89 0.80 -19.19
C THR A 593 21.85 1.84 -20.32
N PHE A 594 22.92 2.62 -20.43
CA PHE A 594 23.21 3.48 -21.57
C PHE A 594 24.49 3.00 -22.26
N GLN A 595 24.57 3.13 -23.59
CA GLN A 595 25.79 2.86 -24.34
C GLN A 595 25.98 3.91 -25.43
N VAL A 596 27.22 4.35 -25.60
CA VAL A 596 27.67 5.24 -26.68
C VAL A 596 28.92 4.67 -27.34
N THR A 597 29.20 5.05 -28.58
CA THR A 597 30.34 4.57 -29.37
C THR A 597 31.64 5.22 -28.90
N GLU A 598 31.60 6.52 -28.62
CA GLU A 598 32.75 7.33 -28.25
C GLU A 598 32.49 8.21 -27.01
N PHE A 599 33.56 8.65 -26.34
CA PHE A 599 33.45 9.60 -25.22
C PHE A 599 32.87 10.96 -25.64
N SER A 600 33.04 11.34 -26.91
CA SER A 600 32.47 12.51 -27.57
C SER A 600 30.93 12.49 -27.57
N GLU A 601 30.31 11.30 -27.56
CA GLU A 601 28.86 11.11 -27.62
C GLU A 601 28.18 11.10 -26.23
N LEU A 602 28.93 11.08 -25.12
CA LEU A 602 28.38 11.09 -23.75
C LEU A 602 27.31 12.18 -23.49
N PRO A 603 27.41 13.42 -24.03
CA PRO A 603 26.34 14.41 -23.89
C PRO A 603 24.96 13.98 -24.43
N SER A 604 24.90 13.04 -25.38
CA SER A 604 23.64 12.57 -25.98
C SER A 604 22.74 11.82 -24.97
N ILE A 605 23.34 11.10 -24.02
CA ILE A 605 22.61 10.35 -22.99
C ILE A 605 22.31 11.19 -21.74
N HIS A 606 22.90 12.38 -21.61
CA HIS A 606 22.69 13.26 -20.44
C HIS A 606 21.22 13.56 -20.14
N PRO A 607 20.35 13.94 -21.11
CA PRO A 607 18.94 14.21 -20.82
C PRO A 607 18.20 12.97 -20.33
N GLN A 608 18.59 11.80 -20.81
CA GLN A 608 17.97 10.51 -20.49
C GLN A 608 18.39 10.04 -19.09
N LEU A 609 19.69 10.16 -18.76
CA LEU A 609 20.22 9.88 -17.42
C LEU A 609 19.64 10.85 -16.38
N VAL A 610 19.58 12.15 -16.68
CA VAL A 610 18.96 13.14 -15.78
C VAL A 610 17.46 12.92 -15.64
N ALA A 611 16.75 12.47 -16.68
CA ALA A 611 15.35 12.05 -16.56
C ALA A 611 15.17 10.78 -15.70
N MET A 612 16.06 9.80 -15.84
CA MET A 612 16.08 8.58 -15.03
C MET A 612 16.32 8.90 -13.55
N LEU A 613 17.34 9.72 -13.24
CA LEU A 613 17.58 10.24 -11.89
C LEU A 613 16.36 11.01 -11.37
N LYS A 614 15.77 11.90 -12.17
CA LYS A 614 14.57 12.65 -11.77
C LYS A 614 13.36 11.75 -11.49
N ARG A 615 13.24 10.57 -12.13
CA ARG A 615 12.22 9.56 -11.78
C ARG A 615 12.55 8.88 -10.44
N LEU A 616 13.79 8.43 -10.25
CA LEU A 616 14.29 7.82 -9.00
C LEU A 616 14.18 8.73 -7.76
N SER A 617 13.91 10.03 -7.93
CA SER A 617 13.54 10.92 -6.82
C SER A 617 12.25 10.47 -6.14
N LYS A 618 11.25 10.11 -6.96
CA LYS A 618 9.87 9.88 -6.54
C LYS A 618 9.68 8.45 -6.05
N ASP A 619 10.40 7.53 -6.67
CA ASP A 619 10.34 6.10 -6.36
C ASP A 619 11.10 5.72 -5.08
N THR A 620 11.71 6.67 -4.35
CA THR A 620 12.61 6.32 -3.23
C THR A 620 12.64 7.32 -2.06
N GLU A 621 11.98 8.48 -2.13
CA GLU A 621 11.56 9.16 -0.88
C GLU A 621 10.57 8.30 -0.06
N GLU A 622 9.90 7.33 -0.70
CA GLU A 622 9.02 6.34 -0.06
C GLU A 622 9.76 5.21 0.70
N SER A 623 11.09 5.11 0.61
CA SER A 623 11.89 4.16 1.41
C SER A 623 12.28 4.72 2.80
N VAL A 624 12.13 6.04 3.01
CA VAL A 624 12.50 6.73 4.26
C VAL A 624 11.37 6.62 5.32
N ALA A 625 11.09 5.40 5.77
CA ALA A 625 10.37 5.12 7.01
C ALA A 625 11.34 4.45 8.01
N PRO A 626 11.38 4.83 9.30
CA PRO A 626 12.50 4.42 10.17
C PRO A 626 12.52 2.92 10.48
N VAL A 627 13.55 2.22 9.98
CA VAL A 627 13.84 0.84 10.40
C VAL A 627 14.48 0.86 11.80
N THR A 628 13.64 0.81 12.83
CA THR A 628 14.10 0.66 14.22
C THR A 628 14.55 -0.78 14.49
N HIS A 629 15.80 -1.08 14.18
CA HIS A 629 16.51 -2.26 14.67
C HIS A 629 17.69 -1.79 15.53
N GLY A 630 17.50 -1.83 16.86
CA GLY A 630 18.38 -1.15 17.81
C GLY A 630 18.02 -1.34 19.28
N MET A 631 17.56 -2.54 19.65
CA MET A 631 17.71 -3.12 20.99
C MET A 631 18.51 -4.42 20.78
N PRO A 632 19.38 -4.86 21.71
CA PRO A 632 19.14 -4.74 23.16
C PRO A 632 20.39 -4.40 24.02
N ASP A 633 20.20 -4.56 25.34
CA ASP A 633 21.18 -4.92 26.38
C ASP A 633 22.13 -3.89 27.01
N LEU A 634 22.51 -4.01 28.28
CA LEU A 634 21.78 -4.39 29.53
C LEU A 634 22.75 -4.32 30.73
N VAL A 635 22.57 -3.39 31.69
CA VAL A 635 22.88 -3.60 33.13
C VAL A 635 22.02 -2.63 33.96
N GLY A 636 21.15 -3.08 34.88
CA GLY A 636 20.66 -4.45 35.07
C GLY A 636 20.06 -4.70 36.45
N LYS A 637 19.33 -5.82 36.56
CA LYS A 637 19.41 -6.78 37.66
C LYS A 637 18.68 -8.08 37.26
N ASN A 638 19.44 -9.16 37.20
CA ASN A 638 19.19 -10.60 37.41
C ASN A 638 17.78 -11.17 37.11
N PHE A 639 17.61 -12.39 36.56
CA PHE A 639 18.48 -13.58 36.54
C PHE A 639 18.50 -14.29 35.16
N SER A 640 19.43 -15.22 34.95
CA SER A 640 19.67 -15.96 33.69
C SER A 640 19.45 -17.47 33.84
N LEU A 641 19.14 -18.16 32.74
CA LEU A 641 19.85 -19.40 32.37
C LEU A 641 19.80 -19.69 30.86
N ASP A 642 20.93 -20.14 30.32
CA ASP A 642 21.25 -20.32 28.89
C ASP A 642 20.90 -21.71 28.32
N MET A 643 20.78 -21.81 26.97
CA MET A 643 21.79 -22.52 26.14
C MET A 643 21.56 -22.45 24.61
N SER A 644 22.67 -22.26 23.89
CA SER A 644 22.88 -22.36 22.42
C SER A 644 22.78 -23.82 21.91
N ILE A 645 22.93 -24.24 20.63
CA ILE A 645 23.45 -23.70 19.33
C ILE A 645 22.57 -24.32 18.17
N THR A 646 22.79 -24.30 16.84
CA THR A 646 23.94 -24.01 15.92
C THR A 646 23.42 -23.32 14.62
N ALA A 647 23.98 -23.55 13.41
CA ALA A 647 23.59 -22.84 12.16
C ALA A 647 23.84 -23.63 10.83
N LEU A 648 23.17 -23.16 9.75
CA LEU A 648 23.43 -23.38 8.29
C LEU A 648 23.20 -24.79 7.67
N PRO A 649 23.10 -24.98 6.33
CA PRO A 649 22.95 -24.02 5.20
C PRO A 649 21.82 -24.35 4.14
N LYS A 650 21.69 -23.46 3.13
CA LYS A 650 21.02 -23.62 1.80
C LYS A 650 21.80 -24.57 0.85
N PRO A 651 21.25 -25.17 -0.25
CA PRO A 651 20.84 -24.47 -1.51
C PRO A 651 19.67 -25.19 -2.29
N ALA A 652 19.29 -24.94 -3.57
CA ALA A 652 19.83 -24.12 -4.69
C ALA A 652 18.78 -23.81 -5.81
N TYR A 653 18.95 -22.69 -6.57
CA TYR A 653 18.51 -22.40 -7.98
C TYR A 653 17.00 -22.54 -8.40
N SER A 654 16.43 -21.89 -9.45
CA SER A 654 16.85 -20.84 -10.42
C SER A 654 15.65 -19.90 -10.81
N VAL A 655 15.67 -19.22 -11.97
CA VAL A 655 15.01 -17.91 -12.27
C VAL A 655 14.69 -17.79 -13.81
N PRO A 656 13.93 -16.80 -14.36
CA PRO A 656 12.54 -16.34 -14.14
C PRO A 656 11.64 -16.38 -15.43
N ALA A 657 10.37 -15.95 -15.32
CA ALA A 657 9.61 -15.31 -16.40
C ALA A 657 8.60 -14.27 -15.84
N SER A 658 8.11 -13.34 -16.67
CA SER A 658 7.38 -12.14 -16.23
C SER A 658 5.85 -12.24 -16.25
N HIS A 659 5.19 -11.72 -15.21
CA HIS A 659 4.14 -10.68 -15.27
C HIS A 659 3.55 -10.47 -13.86
N SER A 660 3.53 -9.24 -13.34
CA SER A 660 3.13 -8.90 -11.97
C SER A 660 1.63 -8.53 -11.85
N PRO A 661 0.79 -9.32 -11.15
CA PRO A 661 -0.65 -9.04 -11.04
C PRO A 661 -1.15 -8.95 -9.57
N LEU A 662 -2.27 -8.26 -9.34
CA LEU A 662 -2.77 -7.96 -7.98
C LEU A 662 -3.02 -9.21 -7.12
N GLN A 663 -2.88 -9.07 -5.80
CA GLN A 663 -3.05 -10.15 -4.83
C GLN A 663 -3.93 -9.70 -3.65
N ILE A 664 -4.80 -10.58 -3.17
CA ILE A 664 -5.69 -10.36 -2.02
C ILE A 664 -5.79 -11.69 -1.28
N CYS A 665 -5.81 -11.74 0.06
CA CYS A 665 -5.99 -13.00 0.81
C CYS A 665 -7.40 -13.09 1.38
N MET A 666 -8.16 -14.11 0.94
CA MET A 666 -9.50 -14.41 1.46
C MET A 666 -9.44 -15.69 2.30
N GLN A 667 -10.25 -15.76 3.35
CA GLN A 667 -10.52 -16.99 4.07
C GLN A 667 -12.03 -17.14 4.23
N ILE A 668 -12.51 -18.36 4.47
CA ILE A 668 -13.92 -18.68 4.77
C ILE A 668 -13.91 -19.63 5.96
N TYR A 669 -14.80 -19.40 6.92
CA TYR A 669 -15.09 -20.30 8.04
C TYR A 669 -16.57 -20.68 7.94
N ILE A 670 -17.01 -21.75 8.61
CA ILE A 670 -18.42 -22.14 8.68
C ILE A 670 -18.69 -22.65 10.11
N ASN A 671 -19.76 -22.16 10.74
CA ASN A 671 -20.32 -22.73 11.97
C ASN A 671 -21.47 -23.68 11.57
N THR A 672 -21.64 -24.76 12.33
CA THR A 672 -22.39 -25.96 11.95
C THR A 672 -23.63 -26.24 12.82
N ASP A 673 -24.08 -25.27 13.62
CA ASP A 673 -25.28 -25.41 14.46
C ASP A 673 -26.52 -24.72 13.83
N ASN A 674 -27.47 -25.53 13.36
CA ASN A 674 -28.75 -25.24 12.67
C ASN A 674 -28.68 -24.71 11.22
#